data_AF-A0AAV6KK58-F1
#
_entry.id   AF-A0AAV6KK58-F1
#
_cell.length_a   1.000
_cell.length_b   1.000
_cell.length_c   1.000
_cell.angle_alpha   90.00
_cell.angle_beta   90.00
_cell.angle_gamma   90.00
#
_symmetry.space_group_name_H-M   'P 1'
#
loop_
_entity.id
_entity.type
_entity.pdbx_description
1 polymer ?
#
loop_
_entity_poly.entity_id
_entity_poly.type
_entity_poly.pdbx_seq_one_letter_code
_entity_poly.pdbx_strand_id
1 'polypeptide(L)'
;MTLSATLPHLRPPPCPTQENCKEASSSQLGILYLSFLLSSIGSGGIRPCVVTFAADQFDMSKAKVESRKWNFFNWYYFSTGAASLIALTVVVYIQDNVGWGLGLGIPTIIMAVSVLAFVLGSPLYRRVKPSGSPLVRLVQVIVAAVKKRKAVAPEDPSLLYENRELDAGICSTGRLLHSGQYKWFDRAAIVTEDDGRDLKSPNLWRLATVHRVEELKCIIRMLPIWAAGILLIASNSHQGSFVIVQARSMDRNLFSPSFQIPPASMSVFGTLTVLIGLVLYERLFVPFARRYTKNPSGITCLQRMGIGFAVNILATIVSAFVEIKRKQVAAHHGLLDKPTAIIPISVFWLLPQFCLHGVAEVFMSIGHLEFLYDQSPKSMRSTAVALYWMSTSVGNYIGTIIVTLVHKYTGKGKEGNWLPDRNLNRGKLEDYYLLVSGIQLLNLVYFAIAAWFYKYKPLEVVIESSGEGDVELAKESAKDITLDDANGNGEVGETKKENEELHGRITELQNNLENSMTWAFERKIENEELRFKIVELWDNLEDALTLAGEQKKENEELRSWITEVQKKLENALRLAGERKMEKEELHTRVVELQKKIESKKAPELALKVIREFNEDAEVGLMDKMDGEGELKNKMGAIRWDSKVKDKFIEHLASLNKILTAKLKSNDELQEARKELINVGNIVFSW
;
A
#
# COMPACT_ATOMS: atom_id res chain seq x y z
N MET A 1 -18.49 1.91 -31.50
CA MET A 1 -17.91 0.75 -32.19
C MET A 1 -18.98 -0.13 -32.84
N THR A 2 -19.78 -0.88 -32.08
CA THR A 2 -20.69 -1.94 -32.58
C THR A 2 -21.51 -1.59 -33.83
N LEU A 3 -22.20 -0.44 -33.87
CA LEU A 3 -22.96 0.01 -35.04
C LEU A 3 -22.10 0.15 -36.31
N SER A 4 -20.84 0.55 -36.18
CA SER A 4 -19.87 0.67 -37.29
C SER A 4 -19.41 -0.69 -37.83
N ALA A 5 -19.55 -1.77 -37.04
CA ALA A 5 -19.22 -3.13 -37.45
C ALA A 5 -20.44 -3.87 -38.02
N THR A 6 -21.66 -3.57 -37.54
CA THR A 6 -22.89 -4.22 -38.01
C THR A 6 -23.45 -3.59 -39.28
N LEU A 7 -23.60 -2.27 -39.34
CA LEU A 7 -24.29 -1.58 -40.44
C LEU A 7 -23.46 -1.60 -41.74
N PRO A 8 -23.96 -2.17 -42.86
CA PRO A 8 -23.20 -2.29 -44.10
C PRO A 8 -22.68 -0.96 -44.66
N HIS A 9 -23.46 0.12 -44.52
CA HIS A 9 -23.05 1.46 -44.99
C HIS A 9 -21.87 2.05 -44.20
N LEU A 10 -21.59 1.56 -42.99
CA LEU A 10 -20.55 2.08 -42.09
C LEU A 10 -19.21 1.33 -42.19
N ARG A 11 -19.08 0.40 -43.13
CA ARG A 11 -17.86 -0.39 -43.37
C ARG A 11 -17.58 -0.58 -44.87
N PRO A 12 -16.33 -0.81 -45.29
CA PRO A 12 -16.03 -1.18 -46.68
C PRO A 12 -16.72 -2.51 -47.06
N PRO A 13 -16.92 -2.76 -48.37
CA PRO A 13 -17.51 -4.02 -48.84
C PRO A 13 -16.62 -5.22 -48.47
N PRO A 14 -17.21 -6.43 -48.30
CA PRO A 14 -16.43 -7.64 -48.04
C PRO A 14 -15.38 -7.89 -49.14
N CYS A 15 -14.18 -8.29 -48.73
CA CYS A 15 -13.05 -8.58 -49.62
C CYS A 15 -12.52 -10.01 -49.36
N PRO A 16 -13.11 -11.05 -49.96
CA PRO A 16 -12.79 -12.45 -49.62
C PRO A 16 -11.35 -12.85 -49.97
N THR A 17 -10.83 -12.33 -51.08
CA THR A 17 -9.45 -12.57 -51.57
C THR A 17 -8.38 -11.91 -50.71
N GLN A 18 -8.74 -10.87 -49.94
CA GLN A 18 -7.82 -9.98 -49.21
C GLN A 18 -6.81 -9.23 -50.12
N GLU A 19 -7.00 -9.29 -51.44
CA GLU A 19 -6.17 -8.64 -52.45
C GLU A 19 -6.91 -7.44 -53.07
N ASN A 20 -6.24 -6.29 -53.16
CA ASN A 20 -6.76 -5.04 -53.74
C ASN A 20 -8.15 -4.61 -53.21
N CYS A 21 -8.39 -4.88 -51.93
CA CYS A 21 -9.60 -4.45 -51.23
C CYS A 21 -9.83 -2.94 -51.30
N LYS A 22 -11.09 -2.53 -51.43
CA LYS A 22 -11.47 -1.12 -51.35
C LYS A 22 -11.30 -0.59 -49.92
N GLU A 23 -10.52 0.47 -49.78
CA GLU A 23 -10.30 1.16 -48.50
C GLU A 23 -11.60 1.83 -47.98
N ALA A 24 -11.68 2.03 -46.66
CA ALA A 24 -12.84 2.66 -46.03
C ALA A 24 -12.96 4.14 -46.42
N SER A 25 -14.18 4.64 -46.63
CA SER A 25 -14.38 6.07 -46.93
C SER A 25 -14.08 6.95 -45.72
N SER A 26 -13.77 8.23 -45.95
CA SER A 26 -13.53 9.22 -44.89
C SER A 26 -14.70 9.34 -43.91
N SER A 27 -15.94 9.12 -44.36
CA SER A 27 -17.14 9.08 -43.51
C SER A 27 -17.21 7.83 -42.63
N GLN A 28 -16.88 6.65 -43.17
CA GLN A 28 -16.79 5.40 -42.39
C GLN A 28 -15.68 5.48 -41.35
N LEU A 29 -14.50 5.98 -41.75
CA LEU A 29 -13.35 6.17 -40.89
C LEU A 29 -13.62 7.22 -39.78
N GLY A 30 -14.28 8.33 -40.12
CA GLY A 30 -14.68 9.36 -39.15
C GLY A 30 -15.64 8.84 -38.08
N ILE A 31 -16.62 8.02 -38.46
CA ILE A 31 -17.55 7.37 -37.51
C ILE A 31 -16.81 6.35 -36.63
N LEU A 32 -15.89 5.57 -37.20
CA LEU A 32 -15.04 4.65 -36.44
C LEU A 32 -14.20 5.39 -35.39
N TYR A 33 -13.49 6.45 -35.80
CA TYR A 33 -12.65 7.29 -34.93
C TYR A 33 -13.45 8.02 -33.86
N LEU A 34 -14.61 8.61 -34.19
CA LEU A 34 -15.51 9.19 -33.18
C LEU A 34 -15.91 8.14 -32.13
N SER A 35 -16.14 6.90 -32.56
CA SER A 35 -16.53 5.83 -31.64
C SER A 35 -15.37 5.30 -30.77
N PHE A 36 -14.12 5.37 -31.25
CA PHE A 36 -12.93 5.14 -30.43
C PHE A 36 -12.67 6.29 -29.45
N LEU A 37 -12.89 7.55 -29.86
CA LEU A 37 -12.77 8.73 -28.99
C LEU A 37 -13.76 8.64 -27.81
N LEU A 38 -15.04 8.38 -28.08
CA LEU A 38 -16.06 8.20 -27.05
C LEU A 38 -15.74 7.02 -26.11
N SER A 39 -15.25 5.90 -26.65
CA SER A 39 -14.81 4.76 -25.83
C SER A 39 -13.61 5.09 -24.95
N SER A 40 -12.66 5.89 -25.47
CA SER A 40 -11.46 6.33 -24.74
C SER A 40 -11.81 7.31 -23.61
N ILE A 41 -12.71 8.27 -23.85
CA ILE A 41 -13.22 9.19 -22.84
C ILE A 41 -13.93 8.41 -21.72
N GLY A 42 -14.84 7.48 -22.09
CA GLY A 42 -15.53 6.64 -21.12
C GLY A 42 -14.59 5.78 -20.28
N SER A 43 -13.66 5.04 -20.93
CA SER A 43 -12.71 4.18 -20.21
C SER A 43 -11.74 4.99 -19.34
N GLY A 44 -11.27 6.15 -19.82
CA GLY A 44 -10.40 7.05 -19.07
C GLY A 44 -11.06 7.62 -17.81
N GLY A 45 -12.34 7.99 -17.89
CA GLY A 45 -13.10 8.52 -16.75
C GLY A 45 -13.36 7.49 -15.66
N ILE A 46 -13.69 6.24 -16.00
CA ILE A 46 -14.07 5.22 -15.01
C ILE A 46 -12.86 4.55 -14.32
N ARG A 47 -11.74 4.32 -15.04
CA ARG A 47 -10.58 3.56 -14.53
C ARG A 47 -10.04 4.04 -13.17
N PRO A 48 -9.71 5.33 -12.97
CA PRO A 48 -9.17 5.79 -11.68
C PRO A 48 -10.24 5.88 -10.59
N CYS A 49 -11.52 6.00 -10.96
CA CYS A 49 -12.62 6.29 -10.05
C CYS A 49 -13.27 5.04 -9.44
N VAL A 50 -13.43 3.97 -10.22
CA VAL A 50 -14.19 2.78 -9.78
C VAL A 50 -13.52 2.07 -8.61
N VAL A 51 -12.20 1.88 -8.63
CA VAL A 51 -11.47 1.17 -7.57
C VAL A 51 -11.41 1.97 -6.27
N THR A 52 -11.24 3.29 -6.34
CA THR A 52 -11.26 4.16 -5.15
C THR A 52 -12.67 4.24 -4.57
N PHE A 53 -13.68 4.47 -5.41
CA PHE A 53 -15.08 4.53 -4.96
C PHE A 53 -15.54 3.23 -4.31
N ALA A 54 -15.13 2.06 -4.83
CA ALA A 54 -15.40 0.78 -4.23
C ALA A 54 -14.68 0.60 -2.88
N ALA A 55 -13.44 1.09 -2.74
CA ALA A 55 -12.72 1.09 -1.46
C ALA A 55 -13.41 2.01 -0.43
N ASP A 56 -13.93 3.17 -0.84
CA ASP A 56 -14.66 4.12 0.02
C ASP A 56 -15.96 3.55 0.61
N GLN A 57 -16.51 2.47 0.04
CA GLN A 57 -17.70 1.78 0.59
C GLN A 57 -17.37 0.95 1.83
N PHE A 58 -16.11 0.54 2.01
CA PHE A 58 -15.67 -0.24 3.16
C PHE A 58 -15.02 0.68 4.21
N ASP A 59 -15.51 0.64 5.45
CA ASP A 59 -14.88 1.41 6.53
C ASP A 59 -13.51 0.80 6.86
N MET A 60 -12.44 1.52 6.55
CA MET A 60 -11.05 1.04 6.62
C MET A 60 -10.37 1.23 7.99
N SER A 61 -11.15 1.49 9.05
CA SER A 61 -10.67 1.59 10.44
C SER A 61 -9.98 0.30 10.92
N LYS A 62 -8.73 0.42 11.41
CA LYS A 62 -7.78 -0.69 11.66
C LYS A 62 -8.44 -1.93 12.30
N ALA A 63 -9.08 -1.76 13.46
CA ALA A 63 -9.60 -2.84 14.29
C ALA A 63 -10.76 -3.66 13.65
N LYS A 64 -11.63 -3.05 12.85
CA LYS A 64 -12.81 -3.73 12.27
C LYS A 64 -12.50 -4.48 10.97
N VAL A 65 -11.30 -4.24 10.43
CA VAL A 65 -10.91 -4.54 9.06
C VAL A 65 -9.97 -5.73 9.00
N GLU A 66 -9.13 -5.88 10.00
CA GLU A 66 -8.12 -6.94 10.11
C GLU A 66 -8.76 -8.35 10.16
N SER A 67 -10.08 -8.47 10.42
CA SER A 67 -10.86 -9.70 10.30
C SER A 67 -11.62 -9.90 8.97
N ARG A 68 -11.63 -8.91 8.04
CA ARG A 68 -12.39 -8.98 6.76
C ARG A 68 -11.63 -8.53 5.50
N LYS A 69 -10.47 -7.90 5.62
CA LYS A 69 -9.74 -7.24 4.50
C LYS A 69 -9.42 -8.16 3.31
N TRP A 70 -9.28 -9.47 3.57
CA TRP A 70 -8.75 -10.45 2.64
C TRP A 70 -9.75 -11.04 1.63
N ASN A 71 -11.05 -10.65 1.65
CA ASN A 71 -12.00 -11.15 0.64
C ASN A 71 -12.18 -10.20 -0.56
N PHE A 72 -12.62 -8.95 -0.35
CA PHE A 72 -13.02 -8.06 -1.45
C PHE A 72 -11.94 -7.84 -2.51
N PHE A 73 -10.74 -7.42 -2.13
CA PHE A 73 -9.66 -7.14 -3.09
C PHE A 73 -9.18 -8.40 -3.83
N ASN A 74 -9.08 -9.53 -3.14
CA ASN A 74 -8.68 -10.78 -3.78
C ASN A 74 -9.76 -11.29 -4.75
N TRP A 75 -11.05 -11.18 -4.38
CA TRP A 75 -12.15 -11.49 -5.29
C TRP A 75 -12.19 -10.55 -6.51
N TYR A 76 -11.91 -9.26 -6.31
CA TYR A 76 -11.79 -8.29 -7.39
C TYR A 76 -10.65 -8.62 -8.36
N TYR A 77 -9.45 -8.94 -7.85
CA TYR A 77 -8.31 -9.32 -8.69
C TYR A 77 -8.53 -10.66 -9.40
N PHE A 78 -9.08 -11.66 -8.72
CA PHE A 78 -9.46 -12.94 -9.33
C PHE A 78 -10.51 -12.76 -10.45
N SER A 79 -11.58 -12.01 -10.18
CA SER A 79 -12.64 -11.71 -11.15
C SER A 79 -12.07 -10.95 -12.36
N THR A 80 -11.16 -10.00 -12.14
CA THR A 80 -10.50 -9.23 -13.20
C THR A 80 -9.62 -10.13 -14.07
N GLY A 81 -8.80 -11.00 -13.45
CA GLY A 81 -7.97 -11.97 -14.17
C GLY A 81 -8.79 -12.96 -15.00
N ALA A 82 -9.86 -13.53 -14.41
CA ALA A 82 -10.78 -14.42 -15.11
C ALA A 82 -11.48 -13.71 -16.29
N ALA A 83 -11.98 -12.48 -16.09
CA ALA A 83 -12.59 -11.68 -17.15
C ALA A 83 -11.60 -11.35 -18.28
N SER A 84 -10.33 -11.05 -17.97
CA SER A 84 -9.28 -10.84 -18.97
C SER A 84 -9.03 -12.10 -19.81
N LEU A 85 -8.93 -13.27 -19.18
CA LEU A 85 -8.75 -14.54 -19.89
C LEU A 85 -9.94 -14.87 -20.79
N ILE A 86 -11.17 -14.68 -20.32
CA ILE A 86 -12.41 -14.88 -21.10
C ILE A 86 -12.48 -13.89 -22.28
N ALA A 87 -12.07 -12.63 -22.08
CA ALA A 87 -12.04 -11.64 -23.15
C ALA A 87 -11.04 -12.01 -24.25
N LEU A 88 -9.79 -12.35 -23.88
CA LEU A 88 -8.72 -12.67 -24.83
C LEU A 88 -8.90 -14.04 -25.52
N THR A 89 -9.72 -14.94 -24.96
CA THR A 89 -10.09 -16.22 -25.58
C THR A 89 -11.45 -16.14 -26.29
N VAL A 90 -12.55 -16.16 -25.54
CA VAL A 90 -13.92 -16.31 -26.05
C VAL A 90 -14.35 -15.12 -26.89
N VAL A 91 -14.14 -13.88 -26.40
CA VAL A 91 -14.61 -12.69 -27.13
C VAL A 91 -13.79 -12.46 -28.41
N VAL A 92 -12.47 -12.67 -28.37
CA VAL A 92 -11.62 -12.64 -29.58
C VAL A 92 -11.98 -13.76 -30.55
N TYR A 93 -12.25 -14.98 -30.07
CA TYR A 93 -12.70 -16.09 -30.93
C TYR A 93 -14.01 -15.76 -31.65
N ILE A 94 -14.96 -15.12 -30.96
CA ILE A 94 -16.21 -14.63 -31.58
C ILE A 94 -15.92 -13.51 -32.60
N GLN A 95 -15.00 -12.59 -32.32
CA GLN A 95 -14.64 -11.50 -33.25
C GLN A 95 -14.07 -12.04 -34.58
N ASP A 96 -13.12 -12.97 -34.52
CA ASP A 96 -12.43 -13.51 -35.70
C ASP A 96 -13.20 -14.61 -36.45
N ASN A 97 -13.95 -15.49 -35.75
CA ASN A 97 -14.59 -16.66 -36.39
C ASN A 97 -16.10 -16.51 -36.62
N VAL A 98 -16.79 -15.64 -35.88
CA VAL A 98 -18.27 -15.45 -35.99
C VAL A 98 -18.60 -14.05 -36.52
N GLY A 99 -17.88 -13.03 -36.06
CA GLY A 99 -17.88 -11.68 -36.62
C GLY A 99 -17.90 -10.56 -35.58
N TRP A 100 -17.18 -9.49 -35.92
CA TRP A 100 -17.03 -8.25 -35.16
C TRP A 100 -18.34 -7.63 -34.67
N GLY A 101 -19.47 -7.83 -35.35
CA GLY A 101 -20.78 -7.35 -34.90
C GLY A 101 -21.20 -7.92 -33.53
N LEU A 102 -21.16 -9.25 -33.38
CA LEU A 102 -21.46 -9.92 -32.12
C LEU A 102 -20.32 -9.75 -31.10
N GLY A 103 -19.07 -9.86 -31.57
CA GLY A 103 -17.87 -9.72 -30.74
C GLY A 103 -17.67 -8.33 -30.11
N LEU A 104 -18.35 -7.30 -30.62
CA LEU A 104 -18.43 -5.97 -30.01
C LEU A 104 -19.79 -5.72 -29.33
N GLY A 105 -20.86 -6.38 -29.78
CA GLY A 105 -22.18 -6.35 -29.16
C GLY A 105 -22.17 -6.89 -27.74
N ILE A 106 -21.52 -8.03 -27.48
CA ILE A 106 -21.46 -8.66 -26.15
C ILE A 106 -20.86 -7.71 -25.08
N PRO A 107 -19.66 -7.12 -25.26
CA PRO A 107 -19.15 -6.09 -24.34
C PRO A 107 -20.06 -4.86 -24.19
N THR A 108 -20.77 -4.46 -25.26
CA THR A 108 -21.69 -3.30 -25.21
C THR A 108 -22.89 -3.57 -24.29
N ILE A 109 -23.48 -4.77 -24.39
CA ILE A 109 -24.62 -5.18 -23.56
C ILE A 109 -24.18 -5.30 -22.09
N ILE A 110 -23.03 -5.94 -21.84
CA ILE A 110 -22.47 -6.10 -20.47
C ILE A 110 -22.19 -4.72 -19.84
N MET A 111 -21.64 -3.77 -20.59
CA MET A 111 -21.42 -2.40 -20.11
C MET A 111 -22.74 -1.68 -19.80
N ALA A 112 -23.77 -1.81 -20.65
CA ALA A 112 -25.08 -1.22 -20.39
C ALA A 112 -25.72 -1.78 -19.11
N VAL A 113 -25.67 -3.10 -18.90
CA VAL A 113 -26.14 -3.75 -17.67
C VAL A 113 -25.33 -3.28 -16.45
N SER A 114 -24.01 -3.12 -16.57
CA SER A 114 -23.16 -2.60 -15.50
C SER A 114 -23.49 -1.16 -15.10
N VAL A 115 -23.79 -0.29 -16.07
CA VAL A 115 -24.23 1.10 -15.80
C VAL A 115 -25.61 1.12 -15.13
N LEU A 116 -26.56 0.31 -15.60
CA LEU A 116 -27.88 0.20 -14.98
C LEU A 116 -27.78 -0.27 -13.53
N ALA A 117 -26.98 -1.32 -13.25
CA ALA A 117 -26.74 -1.81 -11.89
C ALA A 117 -26.09 -0.75 -10.99
N PHE A 118 -25.14 0.04 -11.51
CA PHE A 118 -24.50 1.13 -10.77
C PHE A 118 -25.47 2.26 -10.42
N VAL A 119 -26.34 2.66 -11.36
CA VAL A 119 -27.35 3.71 -11.12
C VAL A 119 -28.41 3.22 -10.12
N LEU A 120 -28.87 1.97 -10.24
CA LEU A 120 -29.82 1.36 -9.28
C LEU A 120 -29.21 1.17 -7.88
N GLY A 121 -27.89 0.99 -7.78
CA GLY A 121 -27.14 0.94 -6.51
C GLY A 121 -26.94 2.30 -5.83
N SER A 122 -27.25 3.42 -6.49
CA SER A 122 -26.97 4.79 -6.00
C SER A 122 -27.53 5.19 -4.62
N PRO A 123 -28.63 4.65 -4.07
CA PRO A 123 -29.05 4.94 -2.69
C PRO A 123 -28.29 4.13 -1.63
N LEU A 124 -27.57 3.07 -2.02
CA LEU A 124 -26.81 2.20 -1.10
C LEU A 124 -25.38 2.70 -0.84
N TYR A 125 -24.89 3.66 -1.63
CA TYR A 125 -23.48 4.06 -1.60
C TYR A 125 -23.16 5.14 -0.55
N ARG A 126 -22.10 4.91 0.24
CA ARG A 126 -21.46 5.90 1.09
C ARG A 126 -20.80 6.96 0.21
N ARG A 127 -21.11 8.24 0.47
CA ARG A 127 -20.62 9.40 -0.28
C ARG A 127 -19.64 10.20 0.58
N VAL A 128 -18.37 10.23 0.16
CA VAL A 128 -17.30 10.97 0.86
C VAL A 128 -17.36 12.46 0.48
N LYS A 129 -17.09 13.36 1.44
CA LYS A 129 -17.04 14.81 1.19
C LYS A 129 -15.77 15.18 0.39
N PRO A 130 -15.82 16.13 -0.57
CA PRO A 130 -14.68 16.46 -1.42
C PRO A 130 -13.60 17.29 -0.70
N SER A 131 -12.37 16.79 -0.63
CA SER A 131 -11.21 17.45 0.02
C SER A 131 -10.49 18.50 -0.85
N GLY A 132 -11.20 19.15 -1.78
CA GLY A 132 -10.63 20.08 -2.76
C GLY A 132 -9.75 19.43 -3.83
N SER A 133 -9.05 20.24 -4.63
CA SER A 133 -8.21 19.78 -5.75
C SER A 133 -6.71 19.79 -5.38
N PRO A 134 -6.01 18.63 -5.40
CA PRO A 134 -4.57 18.58 -5.16
C PRO A 134 -3.75 19.38 -6.17
N LEU A 135 -4.18 19.45 -7.43
CA LEU A 135 -3.49 20.23 -8.47
C LEU A 135 -3.52 21.73 -8.16
N VAL A 136 -4.61 22.24 -7.57
CA VAL A 136 -4.68 23.64 -7.14
C VAL A 136 -3.68 23.92 -6.01
N ARG A 137 -3.46 22.98 -5.07
CA ARG A 137 -2.41 23.13 -4.03
C ARG A 137 -1.01 23.22 -4.63
N LEU A 138 -0.69 22.39 -5.63
CA LEU A 138 0.59 22.44 -6.32
C LEU A 138 0.82 23.80 -7.01
N VAL A 139 -0.19 24.30 -7.74
CA VAL A 139 -0.10 25.61 -8.43
C VAL A 139 -0.03 26.76 -7.43
N GLN A 140 -0.75 26.69 -6.30
CA GLN A 140 -0.66 27.64 -5.19
C GLN A 140 0.77 27.77 -4.66
N VAL A 141 1.45 26.65 -4.39
CA VAL A 141 2.85 26.63 -3.93
C VAL A 141 3.79 27.25 -4.98
N ILE A 142 3.63 26.90 -6.26
CA ILE A 142 4.44 27.47 -7.35
C ILE A 142 4.24 28.99 -7.42
N VAL A 143 2.99 29.47 -7.39
CA VAL A 143 2.67 30.90 -7.45
C VAL A 143 3.19 31.66 -6.21
N ALA A 144 3.08 31.06 -5.02
CA ALA A 144 3.62 31.64 -3.78
C ALA A 144 5.16 31.75 -3.83
N ALA A 145 5.87 30.70 -4.27
CA ALA A 145 7.33 30.72 -4.44
C ALA A 145 7.78 31.73 -5.52
N VAL A 146 7.05 31.86 -6.65
CA VAL A 146 7.32 32.89 -7.67
C VAL A 146 7.12 34.31 -7.12
N LYS A 147 6.06 34.56 -6.34
CA LYS A 147 5.84 35.87 -5.68
C LYS A 147 6.97 36.18 -4.69
N LYS A 148 7.32 35.21 -3.85
CA LYS A 148 8.38 35.33 -2.82
C LYS A 148 9.79 35.06 -3.35
N ARG A 149 10.02 35.13 -4.68
CA ARG A 149 11.34 34.95 -5.31
C ARG A 149 12.42 35.97 -4.88
N LYS A 150 12.02 37.07 -4.23
CA LYS A 150 12.93 38.07 -3.63
C LYS A 150 13.13 37.91 -2.12
N ALA A 151 12.32 37.10 -1.42
CA ALA A 151 12.45 36.91 0.03
C ALA A 151 13.75 36.17 0.37
N VAL A 152 14.39 36.56 1.47
CA VAL A 152 15.53 35.83 2.06
C VAL A 152 14.96 34.60 2.77
N ALA A 153 15.49 33.41 2.47
CA ALA A 153 15.10 32.20 3.18
C ALA A 153 15.80 32.14 4.55
N PRO A 154 15.09 31.76 5.64
CA PRO A 154 15.73 31.56 6.93
C PRO A 154 16.74 30.41 6.87
N GLU A 155 17.78 30.49 7.70
CA GLU A 155 18.79 29.42 7.80
C GLU A 155 18.25 28.21 8.57
N ASP A 156 17.44 28.45 9.61
CA ASP A 156 16.70 27.42 10.34
C ASP A 156 15.35 27.10 9.65
N PRO A 157 15.10 25.85 9.22
CA PRO A 157 13.80 25.41 8.70
C PRO A 157 12.62 25.53 9.68
N SER A 158 12.86 25.64 11.00
CA SER A 158 11.80 25.79 12.00
C SER A 158 10.99 27.08 11.83
N LEU A 159 11.58 28.09 11.19
CA LEU A 159 10.99 29.40 10.94
C LEU A 159 10.09 29.45 9.68
N LEU A 160 9.87 28.32 9.01
CA LEU A 160 8.95 28.20 7.88
C LEU A 160 7.51 28.01 8.38
N TYR A 161 6.54 28.55 7.64
CA TYR A 161 5.13 28.52 8.04
C TYR A 161 4.54 27.11 8.07
N GLU A 162 4.05 26.71 9.25
CA GLU A 162 3.34 25.45 9.47
C GLU A 162 1.98 25.72 10.14
N ASN A 163 0.93 25.03 9.70
CA ASN A 163 -0.40 25.11 10.30
C ASN A 163 -1.02 23.71 10.34
N ARG A 164 -1.21 23.18 11.55
CA ARG A 164 -1.70 21.80 11.78
C ARG A 164 -3.18 21.64 11.44
N GLU A 165 -4.00 22.64 11.72
CA GLU A 165 -5.45 22.62 11.48
C GLU A 165 -5.76 22.67 9.98
N LEU A 166 -5.14 23.62 9.27
CA LEU A 166 -5.34 23.87 7.84
C LEU A 166 -4.89 22.69 6.95
N ASP A 167 -3.97 21.85 7.45
CA ASP A 167 -3.51 20.64 6.79
C ASP A 167 -4.03 19.33 7.40
N ALA A 168 -4.84 19.36 8.46
CA ALA A 168 -5.38 18.14 9.09
C ALA A 168 -6.15 17.25 8.08
N GLY A 169 -6.92 17.88 7.19
CA GLY A 169 -7.67 17.19 6.12
C GLY A 169 -6.81 16.57 5.01
N ILE A 170 -5.48 16.80 4.99
CA ILE A 170 -4.54 16.19 4.04
C ILE A 170 -3.44 15.36 4.73
N CYS A 171 -3.11 15.67 5.99
CA CYS A 171 -2.15 14.97 6.85
C CYS A 171 -2.71 13.70 7.54
N SER A 172 -3.73 13.06 6.98
CA SER A 172 -4.60 12.04 7.61
C SER A 172 -3.93 10.76 8.12
N THR A 173 -2.60 10.67 8.07
CA THR A 173 -1.82 9.44 8.30
C THR A 173 -0.30 9.72 8.44
N GLY A 174 0.07 10.88 9.00
CA GLY A 174 1.46 11.33 9.17
C GLY A 174 1.85 12.52 8.29
N ARG A 175 2.87 13.28 8.73
CA ARG A 175 3.30 14.55 8.12
C ARG A 175 4.53 14.36 7.22
N LEU A 176 4.59 15.13 6.14
CA LEU A 176 5.82 15.29 5.36
C LEU A 176 6.75 16.28 6.07
N LEU A 177 7.99 15.88 6.33
CA LEU A 177 9.01 16.72 6.95
C LEU A 177 9.75 17.56 5.92
N HIS A 178 10.18 18.77 6.30
CA HIS A 178 11.03 19.63 5.48
C HIS A 178 12.29 18.87 5.01
N SER A 179 12.68 19.11 3.76
CA SER A 179 13.85 18.49 3.15
C SER A 179 14.66 19.48 2.31
N GLY A 180 15.99 19.45 2.48
CA GLY A 180 16.92 20.40 1.85
C GLY A 180 17.11 20.28 0.33
N GLN A 181 16.29 19.51 -0.37
CA GLN A 181 16.26 19.45 -1.83
C GLN A 181 15.23 20.44 -2.39
N TYR A 182 15.57 21.12 -3.49
CA TYR A 182 14.75 22.16 -4.13
C TYR A 182 14.36 23.32 -3.19
N LYS A 183 15.33 23.81 -2.40
CA LYS A 183 15.15 24.91 -1.41
C LYS A 183 14.48 26.18 -1.95
N TRP A 184 14.44 26.37 -3.27
CA TRP A 184 13.73 27.48 -3.90
C TRP A 184 12.21 27.47 -3.63
N PHE A 185 11.58 26.29 -3.50
CA PHE A 185 10.13 26.21 -3.23
C PHE A 185 9.76 26.52 -1.77
N ASP A 186 10.69 26.40 -0.81
CA ASP A 186 10.46 26.78 0.59
C ASP A 186 10.16 28.28 0.74
N ARG A 187 10.48 29.08 -0.29
CA ARG A 187 10.07 30.50 -0.38
C ARG A 187 8.56 30.70 -0.34
N ALA A 188 7.76 29.70 -0.69
CA ALA A 188 6.30 29.74 -0.53
C ALA A 188 5.86 29.74 0.95
N ALA A 189 6.68 29.22 1.86
CA ALA A 189 6.41 29.11 3.29
C ALA A 189 7.12 30.17 4.15
N ILE A 190 7.84 31.13 3.54
CA ILE A 190 8.38 32.28 4.27
C ILE A 190 7.23 33.23 4.59
N VAL A 191 7.06 33.58 5.88
CA VAL A 191 6.13 34.64 6.31
C VAL A 191 6.72 36.01 5.97
N THR A 192 5.89 36.91 5.45
CA THR A 192 6.23 38.29 5.07
C THR A 192 5.16 39.24 5.62
N GLU A 193 5.52 40.49 5.95
CA GLU A 193 4.61 41.45 6.60
C GLU A 193 3.29 41.66 5.83
N ASP A 194 3.38 41.67 4.49
CA ASP A 194 2.26 41.74 3.55
C ASP A 194 1.28 40.53 3.57
N ASP A 195 1.60 39.41 4.23
CA ASP A 195 0.73 38.21 4.24
C ASP A 195 -0.54 38.40 5.09
N GLY A 196 -0.59 39.46 5.90
CA GLY A 196 -1.70 39.81 6.78
C GLY A 196 -1.53 39.31 8.21
N ARG A 197 -2.33 39.86 9.15
CA ARG A 197 -2.25 39.52 10.58
C ARG A 197 -2.94 38.20 10.95
N ASP A 198 -3.87 37.71 10.14
CA ASP A 198 -4.50 36.40 10.37
C ASP A 198 -3.68 35.27 9.74
N LEU A 199 -2.80 34.69 10.54
CA LEU A 199 -2.03 33.50 10.20
C LEU A 199 -2.81 32.18 10.42
N LYS A 200 -4.06 32.23 10.91
CA LYS A 200 -4.94 31.04 11.01
C LYS A 200 -5.67 30.79 9.69
N SER A 201 -6.06 31.83 8.93
CA SER A 201 -6.70 31.69 7.59
C SER A 201 -5.98 32.39 6.41
N PRO A 202 -4.66 32.15 6.18
CA PRO A 202 -3.87 32.90 5.20
C PRO A 202 -4.26 32.64 3.74
N ASN A 203 -3.94 33.61 2.87
CA ASN A 203 -4.13 33.45 1.42
C ASN A 203 -3.11 32.46 0.83
N LEU A 204 -3.57 31.24 0.57
CA LEU A 204 -2.80 30.12 0.02
C LEU A 204 -2.12 30.39 -1.34
N TRP A 205 -2.55 31.43 -2.07
CA TRP A 205 -1.87 31.90 -3.29
C TRP A 205 -0.68 32.83 -3.02
N ARG A 206 -0.29 33.01 -1.75
CA ARG A 206 0.79 33.90 -1.30
C ARG A 206 1.64 33.26 -0.19
N LEU A 207 1.02 32.57 0.76
CA LEU A 207 1.67 31.82 1.84
C LEU A 207 1.14 30.38 1.87
N ALA A 208 2.03 29.40 1.72
CA ALA A 208 1.70 27.98 1.77
C ALA A 208 2.47 27.30 2.92
N THR A 209 1.92 26.23 3.47
CA THR A 209 2.56 25.47 4.55
C THR A 209 3.74 24.61 4.06
N VAL A 210 4.71 24.33 4.95
CA VAL A 210 5.81 23.37 4.69
C VAL A 210 5.30 22.04 4.13
N HIS A 211 4.19 21.51 4.65
CA HIS A 211 3.61 20.26 4.15
C HIS A 211 3.28 20.34 2.66
N ARG A 212 2.61 21.41 2.21
CA ARG A 212 2.24 21.62 0.80
C ARG A 212 3.46 21.86 -0.09
N VAL A 213 4.50 22.51 0.44
CA VAL A 213 5.79 22.63 -0.25
C VAL A 213 6.42 21.25 -0.46
N GLU A 214 6.39 20.38 0.54
CA GLU A 214 6.90 19.00 0.42
C GLU A 214 6.00 18.09 -0.43
N GLU A 215 4.69 18.34 -0.51
CA GLU A 215 3.83 17.68 -1.51
C GLU A 215 4.37 17.93 -2.92
N LEU A 216 4.62 19.20 -3.27
CA LEU A 216 5.18 19.59 -4.57
C LEU A 216 6.57 19.00 -4.81
N LYS A 217 7.48 19.13 -3.82
CA LYS A 217 8.84 18.56 -3.93
C LYS A 217 8.80 17.05 -4.16
N CYS A 218 7.90 16.31 -3.49
CA CYS A 218 7.75 14.87 -3.70
C CYS A 218 7.25 14.51 -5.11
N ILE A 219 6.30 15.28 -5.68
CA ILE A 219 5.92 15.09 -7.10
C ILE A 219 7.11 15.34 -8.02
N ILE A 220 7.84 16.45 -7.84
CA ILE A 220 9.01 16.81 -8.67
C ILE A 220 10.11 15.73 -8.60
N ARG A 221 10.39 15.16 -7.42
CA ARG A 221 11.34 14.03 -7.25
C ARG A 221 10.98 12.81 -8.09
N MET A 222 9.69 12.52 -8.26
CA MET A 222 9.24 11.33 -9.00
C MET A 222 9.28 11.52 -10.53
N LEU A 223 9.22 12.75 -11.04
CA LEU A 223 9.11 13.02 -12.48
C LEU A 223 10.23 12.41 -13.36
N PRO A 224 11.53 12.38 -12.95
CA PRO A 224 12.57 11.75 -13.76
C PRO A 224 12.39 10.22 -13.90
N ILE A 225 12.04 9.53 -12.81
CA ILE A 225 11.79 8.08 -12.82
C ILE A 225 10.49 7.76 -13.58
N TRP A 226 9.46 8.57 -13.40
CA TRP A 226 8.22 8.51 -14.16
C TRP A 226 8.46 8.65 -15.68
N ALA A 227 9.33 9.58 -16.08
CA ALA A 227 9.70 9.78 -17.48
C ALA A 227 10.42 8.56 -18.09
N ALA A 228 11.18 7.80 -17.32
CA ALA A 228 11.78 6.54 -17.79
C ALA A 228 10.73 5.46 -18.15
N GLY A 229 9.52 5.54 -17.58
CA GLY A 229 8.40 4.69 -18.00
C GLY A 229 7.89 5.01 -19.41
N ILE A 230 8.02 6.27 -19.86
CA ILE A 230 7.48 6.74 -21.14
C ILE A 230 8.17 6.07 -22.32
N LEU A 231 9.50 6.04 -22.35
CA LEU A 231 10.27 5.46 -23.46
C LEU A 231 10.10 3.94 -23.57
N LEU A 232 9.87 3.25 -22.44
CA LEU A 232 9.54 1.83 -22.47
C LEU A 232 8.15 1.59 -23.07
N ILE A 233 7.15 2.39 -22.69
CA ILE A 233 5.81 2.24 -23.28
C ILE A 233 5.81 2.66 -24.76
N ALA A 234 6.61 3.65 -25.15
CA ALA A 234 6.84 3.98 -26.55
C ALA A 234 7.44 2.81 -27.33
N SER A 235 8.45 2.15 -26.75
CA SER A 235 9.10 0.96 -27.31
C SER A 235 8.10 -0.18 -27.56
N ASN A 236 7.25 -0.47 -26.59
CA ASN A 236 6.36 -1.63 -26.63
C ASN A 236 4.99 -1.35 -27.28
N SER A 237 4.61 -0.07 -27.45
CA SER A 237 3.32 0.39 -27.97
C SER A 237 2.80 -0.36 -29.21
N HIS A 238 3.65 -0.55 -30.22
CA HIS A 238 3.27 -1.18 -31.50
C HIS A 238 3.64 -2.67 -31.56
N GLN A 239 4.35 -3.22 -30.56
CA GLN A 239 4.68 -4.65 -30.51
C GLN A 239 3.41 -5.50 -30.56
N GLY A 240 2.37 -5.15 -29.79
CA GLY A 240 1.10 -5.88 -29.79
C GLY A 240 0.48 -5.96 -31.20
N SER A 241 0.53 -4.88 -31.97
CA SER A 241 0.07 -4.85 -33.36
C SER A 241 0.95 -5.72 -34.28
N PHE A 242 2.28 -5.55 -34.23
CA PHE A 242 3.19 -6.32 -35.09
C PHE A 242 3.15 -7.81 -34.81
N VAL A 243 3.08 -8.23 -33.54
CA VAL A 243 3.00 -9.65 -33.15
C VAL A 243 1.68 -10.30 -33.60
N ILE A 244 0.58 -9.55 -33.66
CA ILE A 244 -0.69 -10.05 -34.25
C ILE A 244 -0.55 -10.26 -35.77
N VAL A 245 0.15 -9.37 -36.48
CA VAL A 245 0.43 -9.55 -37.93
C VAL A 245 1.41 -10.71 -38.17
N GLN A 246 2.45 -10.86 -37.34
CA GLN A 246 3.32 -12.05 -37.36
C GLN A 246 2.49 -13.33 -37.17
N ALA A 247 1.70 -13.42 -36.09
CA ALA A 247 0.87 -14.58 -35.78
C ALA A 247 -0.11 -14.95 -36.91
N ARG A 248 -0.70 -13.96 -37.58
CA ARG A 248 -1.58 -14.17 -38.74
C ARG A 248 -0.88 -14.84 -39.93
N SER A 249 0.43 -14.65 -40.09
CA SER A 249 1.25 -15.28 -41.15
C SER A 249 1.81 -16.67 -40.79
N MET A 250 1.58 -17.14 -39.56
CA MET A 250 2.16 -18.39 -39.01
C MET A 250 1.09 -19.47 -38.87
N ASP A 251 1.52 -20.73 -38.68
CA ASP A 251 0.61 -21.83 -38.42
C ASP A 251 0.03 -21.74 -36.99
N ARG A 252 -1.29 -21.66 -36.90
CA ARG A 252 -2.08 -21.46 -35.66
C ARG A 252 -2.88 -22.70 -35.24
N ASN A 253 -2.67 -23.86 -35.87
CA ASN A 253 -3.33 -25.11 -35.50
C ASN A 253 -2.91 -25.57 -34.08
N LEU A 254 -3.87 -25.97 -33.24
CA LEU A 254 -3.65 -26.36 -31.84
C LEU A 254 -3.87 -27.86 -31.65
N PHE A 255 -2.78 -28.64 -31.64
CA PHE A 255 -2.73 -30.12 -31.47
C PHE A 255 -3.53 -30.96 -32.51
N SER A 256 -4.48 -30.36 -33.22
CA SER A 256 -5.31 -30.93 -34.27
C SER A 256 -5.48 -29.88 -35.38
N PRO A 257 -5.51 -30.28 -36.68
CA PRO A 257 -5.76 -29.36 -37.79
C PRO A 257 -7.17 -28.77 -37.81
N SER A 258 -8.08 -29.25 -36.96
CA SER A 258 -9.48 -28.79 -36.90
C SER A 258 -9.70 -27.49 -36.11
N PHE A 259 -8.73 -27.01 -35.34
CA PHE A 259 -8.88 -25.80 -34.51
C PHE A 259 -7.69 -24.85 -34.67
N GLN A 260 -7.97 -23.63 -35.13
CA GLN A 260 -7.00 -22.55 -35.26
C GLN A 260 -7.21 -21.49 -34.18
N ILE A 261 -6.15 -21.17 -33.43
CA ILE A 261 -6.17 -20.08 -32.45
C ILE A 261 -6.30 -18.72 -33.18
N PRO A 262 -7.18 -17.81 -32.74
CA PRO A 262 -7.23 -16.43 -33.25
C PRO A 262 -5.88 -15.70 -33.03
N PRO A 263 -5.31 -14.96 -34.01
CA PRO A 263 -3.99 -14.35 -33.86
C PRO A 263 -3.85 -13.44 -32.62
N ALA A 264 -4.91 -12.71 -32.27
CA ALA A 264 -4.93 -11.85 -31.09
C ALA A 264 -5.00 -12.61 -29.75
N SER A 265 -5.51 -13.85 -29.73
CA SER A 265 -5.55 -14.70 -28.53
C SER A 265 -4.17 -15.18 -28.08
N MET A 266 -3.11 -15.02 -28.89
CA MET A 266 -1.74 -15.29 -28.45
C MET A 266 -1.30 -14.40 -27.25
N SER A 267 -1.95 -13.25 -27.07
CA SER A 267 -1.76 -12.38 -25.88
C SER A 267 -2.08 -13.05 -24.55
N VAL A 268 -2.92 -14.11 -24.54
CA VAL A 268 -3.26 -14.91 -23.34
C VAL A 268 -2.00 -15.43 -22.63
N PHE A 269 -0.96 -15.80 -23.37
CA PHE A 269 0.29 -16.30 -22.77
C PHE A 269 1.05 -15.21 -22.00
N GLY A 270 0.99 -13.96 -22.45
CA GLY A 270 1.48 -12.81 -21.69
C GLY A 270 0.69 -12.62 -20.40
N THR A 271 -0.64 -12.57 -20.48
CA THR A 271 -1.53 -12.41 -19.31
C THR A 271 -1.39 -13.54 -18.29
N LEU A 272 -1.28 -14.80 -18.73
CA LEU A 272 -1.00 -15.94 -17.86
C LEU A 272 0.37 -15.82 -17.19
N THR A 273 1.39 -15.35 -17.91
CA THR A 273 2.72 -15.13 -17.33
C THR A 273 2.72 -14.00 -16.30
N VAL A 274 1.90 -12.95 -16.47
CA VAL A 274 1.70 -11.90 -15.45
C VAL A 274 1.01 -12.46 -14.21
N LEU A 275 -0.08 -13.22 -14.38
CA LEU A 275 -0.83 -13.80 -13.25
C LEU A 275 0.01 -14.80 -12.44
N ILE A 276 0.69 -15.73 -13.12
CA ILE A 276 1.59 -16.70 -12.48
C ILE A 276 2.82 -15.98 -11.89
N GLY A 277 3.41 -15.05 -12.64
CA GLY A 277 4.59 -14.28 -12.23
C GLY A 277 4.34 -13.46 -10.97
N LEU A 278 3.16 -12.87 -10.79
CA LEU A 278 2.79 -12.17 -9.56
C LEU A 278 2.71 -13.11 -8.35
N VAL A 279 2.11 -14.30 -8.51
CA VAL A 279 2.06 -15.31 -7.42
C VAL A 279 3.46 -15.79 -7.07
N LEU A 280 4.32 -16.06 -8.05
CA LEU A 280 5.72 -16.44 -7.82
C LEU A 280 6.54 -15.30 -7.22
N TYR A 281 6.26 -14.04 -7.58
CA TYR A 281 6.92 -12.88 -7.00
C TYR A 281 6.65 -12.79 -5.49
N GLU A 282 5.38 -12.80 -5.08
CA GLU A 282 4.98 -12.68 -3.67
C GLU A 282 5.31 -13.93 -2.83
N ARG A 283 5.18 -15.15 -3.40
CA ARG A 283 5.32 -16.40 -2.63
C ARG A 283 6.74 -17.00 -2.64
N LEU A 284 7.57 -16.68 -3.63
CA LEU A 284 8.90 -17.26 -3.79
C LEU A 284 9.98 -16.17 -3.83
N PHE A 285 9.86 -15.18 -4.71
CA PHE A 285 10.91 -14.17 -4.89
C PHE A 285 11.06 -13.26 -3.67
N VAL A 286 10.00 -12.66 -3.14
CA VAL A 286 10.07 -11.76 -1.97
C VAL A 286 10.60 -12.49 -0.72
N PRO A 287 10.10 -13.69 -0.33
CA PRO A 287 10.66 -14.43 0.80
C PRO A 287 12.09 -14.93 0.61
N PHE A 288 12.55 -15.14 -0.62
CA PHE A 288 13.94 -15.46 -0.93
C PHE A 288 14.82 -14.21 -0.84
N ALA A 289 14.49 -13.15 -1.57
CA ALA A 289 15.25 -11.89 -1.63
C ALA A 289 15.43 -11.27 -0.24
N ARG A 290 14.37 -11.26 0.58
CA ARG A 290 14.41 -10.74 1.97
C ARG A 290 15.45 -11.42 2.86
N ARG A 291 15.82 -12.68 2.60
CA ARG A 291 16.89 -13.38 3.35
C ARG A 291 18.26 -12.74 3.13
N TYR A 292 18.51 -12.18 1.95
CA TYR A 292 19.79 -11.58 1.56
C TYR A 292 19.79 -10.06 1.73
N THR A 293 18.73 -9.38 1.31
CA THR A 293 18.64 -7.90 1.33
C THR A 293 18.24 -7.33 2.69
N LYS A 294 17.70 -8.17 3.59
CA LYS A 294 17.00 -7.79 4.84
C LYS A 294 15.76 -6.88 4.65
N ASN A 295 15.46 -6.42 3.44
CA ASN A 295 14.34 -5.53 3.15
C ASN A 295 12.99 -6.26 3.30
N PRO A 296 12.00 -5.73 4.04
CA PRO A 296 10.68 -6.36 4.20
C PRO A 296 9.98 -6.65 2.86
N SER A 297 10.15 -5.83 1.83
CA SER A 297 9.58 -6.00 0.49
C SER A 297 10.46 -6.83 -0.46
N GLY A 298 11.52 -7.48 0.04
CA GLY A 298 12.45 -8.28 -0.74
C GLY A 298 13.47 -7.44 -1.52
N ILE A 299 13.02 -6.50 -2.35
CA ILE A 299 13.87 -5.52 -3.08
C ILE A 299 13.22 -4.13 -3.04
N THR A 300 13.95 -3.07 -3.41
CA THR A 300 13.34 -1.74 -3.57
C THR A 300 12.53 -1.64 -4.87
N CYS A 301 11.51 -0.78 -4.92
CA CYS A 301 10.73 -0.56 -6.15
C CYS A 301 11.63 -0.14 -7.34
N LEU A 302 12.72 0.59 -7.10
CA LEU A 302 13.66 1.00 -8.16
C LEU A 302 14.49 -0.19 -8.67
N GLN A 303 14.90 -1.11 -7.80
CA GLN A 303 15.52 -2.38 -8.22
C GLN A 303 14.51 -3.24 -9.01
N ARG A 304 13.25 -3.29 -8.55
CA ARG A 304 12.15 -4.01 -9.23
C ARG A 304 11.93 -3.48 -10.65
N MET A 305 11.84 -2.15 -10.81
CA MET A 305 11.76 -1.49 -12.12
C MET A 305 13.00 -1.76 -12.98
N GLY A 306 14.21 -1.64 -12.42
CA GLY A 306 15.48 -1.90 -13.13
C GLY A 306 15.57 -3.31 -13.73
N ILE A 307 15.18 -4.33 -12.96
CA ILE A 307 15.06 -5.71 -13.45
C ILE A 307 14.04 -5.79 -14.60
N GLY A 308 12.88 -5.16 -14.44
CA GLY A 308 11.83 -5.15 -15.47
C GLY A 308 12.26 -4.49 -16.78
N PHE A 309 13.00 -3.36 -16.74
CA PHE A 309 13.61 -2.76 -17.93
C PHE A 309 14.59 -3.72 -18.62
N ALA A 310 15.49 -4.37 -17.87
CA ALA A 310 16.46 -5.31 -18.41
C ALA A 310 15.81 -6.55 -19.05
N VAL A 311 14.78 -7.12 -18.42
CA VAL A 311 14.02 -8.24 -18.98
C VAL A 311 13.25 -7.82 -20.25
N ASN A 312 12.76 -6.58 -20.33
CA ASN A 312 12.06 -6.08 -21.53
C ASN A 312 13.01 -5.90 -22.74
N ILE A 313 14.25 -5.45 -22.51
CA ILE A 313 15.31 -5.42 -23.53
C ILE A 313 15.55 -6.83 -24.07
N LEU A 314 15.75 -7.82 -23.19
CA LEU A 314 15.92 -9.22 -23.59
C LEU A 314 14.70 -9.77 -24.34
N ALA A 315 13.49 -9.45 -23.89
CA ALA A 315 12.24 -9.85 -24.54
C ALA A 315 12.12 -9.31 -25.97
N THR A 316 12.52 -8.05 -26.19
CA THR A 316 12.49 -7.39 -27.50
C THR A 316 13.60 -7.89 -28.42
N ILE A 317 14.78 -8.22 -27.89
CA ILE A 317 15.85 -8.90 -28.62
C ILE A 317 15.40 -10.30 -29.07
N VAL A 318 14.69 -11.05 -28.21
CA VAL A 318 14.08 -12.34 -28.59
C VAL A 318 13.04 -12.16 -29.70
N SER A 319 12.25 -11.07 -29.70
CA SER A 319 11.34 -10.75 -30.81
C SER A 319 12.07 -10.58 -32.16
N ALA A 320 13.24 -9.93 -32.16
CA ALA A 320 14.07 -9.81 -33.37
C ALA A 320 14.54 -11.18 -33.89
N PHE A 321 15.04 -12.06 -33.01
CA PHE A 321 15.48 -13.40 -33.41
C PHE A 321 14.33 -14.29 -33.91
N VAL A 322 13.14 -14.19 -33.31
CA VAL A 322 11.96 -14.93 -33.78
C VAL A 322 11.51 -14.44 -35.16
N GLU A 323 11.56 -13.13 -35.42
CA GLU A 323 11.24 -12.57 -36.75
C GLU A 323 12.25 -12.99 -37.82
N ILE A 324 13.56 -12.94 -37.51
CA ILE A 324 14.62 -13.46 -38.39
C ILE A 324 14.32 -14.93 -38.74
N LYS A 325 13.94 -15.75 -37.76
CA LYS A 325 13.61 -17.16 -38.01
C LYS A 325 12.34 -17.34 -38.85
N ARG A 326 11.28 -16.57 -38.60
CA ARG A 326 10.04 -16.55 -39.41
C ARG A 326 10.34 -16.23 -40.88
N LYS A 327 11.14 -15.18 -41.12
CA LYS A 327 11.53 -14.75 -42.48
C LYS A 327 12.45 -15.75 -43.18
N GLN A 328 13.39 -16.39 -42.47
CA GLN A 328 14.21 -17.48 -43.03
C GLN A 328 13.34 -18.65 -43.54
N VAL A 329 12.32 -19.06 -42.77
CA VAL A 329 11.40 -20.12 -43.21
C VAL A 329 10.55 -19.67 -44.41
N ALA A 330 10.10 -18.40 -44.44
CA ALA A 330 9.40 -17.84 -45.59
C ALA A 330 10.28 -17.80 -46.86
N ALA A 331 11.57 -17.46 -46.72
CA ALA A 331 12.54 -17.47 -47.82
C ALA A 331 12.76 -18.89 -48.37
N HIS A 332 12.99 -19.87 -47.50
CA HIS A 332 13.22 -21.27 -47.88
C HIS A 332 12.05 -21.87 -48.69
N HIS A 333 10.81 -21.44 -48.41
CA HIS A 333 9.61 -21.94 -49.09
C HIS A 333 9.11 -21.02 -50.23
N GLY A 334 9.87 -19.99 -50.62
CA GLY A 334 9.47 -19.06 -51.70
C GLY A 334 8.21 -18.24 -51.38
N LEU A 335 7.94 -17.95 -50.10
CA LEU A 335 6.75 -17.24 -49.63
C LEU A 335 6.98 -15.74 -49.38
N LEU A 336 8.15 -15.21 -49.70
CA LEU A 336 8.49 -13.79 -49.49
C LEU A 336 7.54 -12.84 -50.22
N ASP A 337 7.05 -13.22 -51.40
CA ASP A 337 6.15 -12.40 -52.23
C ASP A 337 4.68 -12.82 -52.12
N LYS A 338 4.34 -13.67 -51.15
CA LYS A 338 2.98 -14.17 -50.89
C LYS A 338 2.51 -13.71 -49.50
N PRO A 339 2.05 -12.46 -49.34
CA PRO A 339 1.74 -11.87 -48.03
C PRO A 339 0.57 -12.54 -47.28
N THR A 340 -0.33 -13.20 -48.02
CA THR A 340 -1.52 -13.90 -47.51
C THR A 340 -1.26 -15.39 -47.22
N ALA A 341 -0.10 -15.93 -47.59
CA ALA A 341 0.22 -17.34 -47.39
C ALA A 341 0.65 -17.63 -45.95
N ILE A 342 0.19 -18.77 -45.42
CA ILE A 342 0.64 -19.29 -44.13
C ILE A 342 2.06 -19.85 -44.30
N ILE A 343 3.01 -19.34 -43.52
CA ILE A 343 4.38 -19.83 -43.46
C ILE A 343 4.40 -21.09 -42.59
N PRO A 344 5.10 -22.18 -43.00
CA PRO A 344 5.18 -23.43 -42.24
C PRO A 344 6.11 -23.30 -41.02
N ILE A 345 5.71 -22.45 -40.06
CA ILE A 345 6.32 -22.25 -38.75
C ILE A 345 5.20 -22.05 -37.73
N SER A 346 5.24 -22.81 -36.63
CA SER A 346 4.20 -22.74 -35.61
C SER A 346 4.23 -21.41 -34.86
N VAL A 347 3.05 -20.83 -34.62
CA VAL A 347 2.83 -19.59 -33.86
C VAL A 347 3.41 -19.64 -32.44
N PHE A 348 3.65 -20.83 -31.88
CA PHE A 348 4.32 -20.99 -30.58
C PHE A 348 5.78 -20.51 -30.55
N TRP A 349 6.42 -20.25 -31.70
CA TRP A 349 7.69 -19.50 -31.74
C TRP A 349 7.56 -18.07 -31.17
N LEU A 350 6.35 -17.51 -31.09
CA LEU A 350 6.08 -16.23 -30.42
C LEU A 350 5.92 -16.38 -28.90
N LEU A 351 5.89 -17.61 -28.33
CA LEU A 351 5.68 -17.83 -26.90
C LEU A 351 6.80 -17.24 -26.01
N PRO A 352 8.11 -17.38 -26.33
CA PRO A 352 9.18 -16.87 -25.48
C PRO A 352 9.13 -15.35 -25.29
N GLN A 353 8.83 -14.59 -26.35
CA GLN A 353 8.66 -13.13 -26.26
C GLN A 353 7.41 -12.76 -25.43
N PHE A 354 6.30 -13.49 -25.52
CA PHE A 354 5.11 -13.22 -24.69
C PHE A 354 5.40 -13.46 -23.21
N CYS A 355 6.10 -14.55 -22.87
CA CYS A 355 6.48 -14.85 -21.49
C CYS A 355 7.48 -13.82 -20.95
N LEU A 356 8.54 -13.48 -21.70
CA LEU A 356 9.54 -12.50 -21.25
C LEU A 356 8.94 -11.10 -21.06
N HIS A 357 8.05 -10.64 -21.96
CA HIS A 357 7.33 -9.38 -21.75
C HIS A 357 6.38 -9.44 -20.55
N GLY A 358 5.71 -10.57 -20.30
CA GLY A 358 4.87 -10.76 -19.11
C GLY A 358 5.67 -10.73 -17.79
N VAL A 359 6.88 -11.31 -17.76
CA VAL A 359 7.80 -11.18 -16.62
C VAL A 359 8.26 -9.73 -16.46
N ALA A 360 8.61 -9.05 -17.56
CA ALA A 360 8.98 -7.64 -17.53
C ALA A 360 7.85 -6.75 -16.97
N GLU A 361 6.57 -7.05 -17.26
CA GLU A 361 5.41 -6.33 -16.74
C GLU A 361 5.23 -6.50 -15.21
N VAL A 362 5.46 -7.70 -14.67
CA VAL A 362 5.41 -7.98 -13.21
C VAL A 362 6.48 -7.22 -12.42
N PHE A 363 7.64 -6.99 -13.04
CA PHE A 363 8.74 -6.24 -12.43
C PHE A 363 8.62 -4.73 -12.66
N MET A 364 8.46 -4.28 -13.91
CA MET A 364 8.40 -2.85 -14.24
C MET A 364 7.02 -2.23 -14.01
N SER A 365 5.97 -2.67 -14.70
CA SER A 365 4.67 -1.97 -14.67
C SER A 365 4.06 -1.94 -13.28
N ILE A 366 4.10 -3.07 -12.57
CA ILE A 366 3.65 -3.15 -11.16
C ILE A 366 4.58 -2.32 -10.26
N GLY A 367 5.90 -2.46 -10.39
CA GLY A 367 6.87 -1.71 -9.57
C GLY A 367 6.83 -0.19 -9.77
N HIS A 368 6.49 0.28 -10.97
CA HIS A 368 6.31 1.68 -11.30
C HIS A 368 5.02 2.25 -10.69
N LEU A 369 3.91 1.50 -10.74
CA LEU A 369 2.67 1.88 -10.07
C LEU A 369 2.82 1.87 -8.54
N GLU A 370 3.51 0.86 -8.00
CA GLU A 370 3.87 0.74 -6.58
C GLU A 370 4.73 1.93 -6.12
N PHE A 371 5.80 2.25 -6.86
CA PHE A 371 6.66 3.41 -6.62
C PHE A 371 5.87 4.72 -6.59
N LEU A 372 5.06 5.00 -7.62
CA LEU A 372 4.26 6.22 -7.69
C LEU A 372 3.25 6.31 -6.54
N TYR A 373 2.57 5.20 -6.20
CA TYR A 373 1.58 5.16 -5.14
C TYR A 373 2.20 5.33 -3.75
N ASP A 374 3.31 4.63 -3.48
CA ASP A 374 3.99 4.69 -2.19
C ASP A 374 4.67 6.03 -1.97
N GLN A 375 5.45 6.52 -2.94
CA GLN A 375 6.23 7.75 -2.78
C GLN A 375 5.39 9.03 -2.92
N SER A 376 4.17 8.96 -3.47
CA SER A 376 3.25 10.12 -3.46
C SER A 376 2.83 10.56 -2.05
N PRO A 377 2.49 11.85 -1.85
CA PRO A 377 1.71 12.29 -0.69
C PRO A 377 0.35 11.58 -0.64
N LYS A 378 -0.13 11.23 0.55
CA LYS A 378 -1.33 10.38 0.72
C LYS A 378 -2.58 11.05 0.11
N SER A 379 -2.68 12.35 0.30
CA SER A 379 -3.62 13.33 -0.29
C SER A 379 -3.55 13.48 -1.82
N MET A 380 -2.56 12.88 -2.48
CA MET A 380 -2.25 13.01 -3.92
C MET A 380 -2.17 11.65 -4.65
N ARG A 381 -2.48 10.54 -3.96
CA ARG A 381 -2.36 9.18 -4.52
C ARG A 381 -3.13 8.97 -5.82
N SER A 382 -4.33 9.54 -5.96
CA SER A 382 -5.09 9.50 -7.21
C SER A 382 -4.38 10.23 -8.35
N THR A 383 -3.76 11.38 -8.07
CA THR A 383 -2.92 12.12 -9.03
C THR A 383 -1.66 11.34 -9.43
N ALA A 384 -1.06 10.60 -8.51
CA ALA A 384 0.10 9.74 -8.80
C ALA A 384 -0.27 8.49 -9.63
N VAL A 385 -1.44 7.89 -9.40
CA VAL A 385 -1.99 6.85 -10.29
C VAL A 385 -2.38 7.44 -11.66
N ALA A 386 -2.84 8.70 -11.73
CA ALA A 386 -3.07 9.38 -13.01
C ALA A 386 -1.75 9.63 -13.78
N LEU A 387 -0.64 9.95 -13.09
CA LEU A 387 0.69 10.03 -13.71
C LEU A 387 1.07 8.72 -14.42
N TYR A 388 0.83 7.55 -13.82
CA TYR A 388 1.06 6.25 -14.48
C TYR A 388 0.35 6.18 -15.85
N TRP A 389 -0.96 6.42 -15.90
CA TRP A 389 -1.72 6.41 -17.15
C TRP A 389 -1.32 7.50 -18.14
N MET A 390 -0.86 8.66 -17.66
CA MET A 390 -0.28 9.70 -18.53
C MET A 390 1.05 9.25 -19.16
N SER A 391 1.90 8.50 -18.45
CA SER A 391 3.10 7.90 -19.05
C SER A 391 2.73 6.91 -20.16
N THR A 392 1.64 6.15 -19.98
CA THR A 392 1.10 5.26 -21.01
C THR A 392 0.62 6.03 -22.24
N SER A 393 -0.09 7.14 -22.04
CA SER A 393 -0.58 8.00 -23.14
C SER A 393 0.57 8.60 -23.95
N VAL A 394 1.50 9.31 -23.28
CA VAL A 394 2.66 9.95 -23.92
C VAL A 394 3.56 8.90 -24.58
N GLY A 395 3.75 7.74 -23.95
CA GLY A 395 4.50 6.63 -24.52
C GLY A 395 3.92 6.18 -25.86
N ASN A 396 2.61 5.90 -25.94
CA ASN A 396 1.98 5.49 -27.20
C ASN A 396 2.12 6.54 -28.31
N TYR A 397 1.96 7.84 -28.00
CA TYR A 397 2.19 8.89 -28.99
C TYR A 397 3.64 8.93 -29.50
N ILE A 398 4.63 8.80 -28.61
CA ILE A 398 6.06 8.72 -29.02
C ILE A 398 6.32 7.45 -29.82
N GLY A 399 5.68 6.32 -29.49
CA GLY A 399 5.72 5.10 -30.29
C GLY A 399 5.22 5.28 -31.73
N THR A 400 4.08 5.95 -31.90
CA THR A 400 3.56 6.29 -33.25
C THR A 400 4.50 7.24 -34.00
N ILE A 401 5.17 8.17 -33.30
CA ILE A 401 6.21 9.02 -33.89
C ILE A 401 7.42 8.17 -34.33
N ILE A 402 7.91 7.23 -33.51
CA ILE A 402 9.01 6.33 -33.87
C ILE A 402 8.67 5.54 -35.14
N VAL A 403 7.49 4.90 -35.19
CA VAL A 403 7.02 4.18 -36.39
C VAL A 403 6.94 5.12 -37.60
N THR A 404 6.33 6.31 -37.46
CA THR A 404 6.22 7.30 -38.54
C THR A 404 7.59 7.73 -39.08
N LEU A 405 8.60 7.90 -38.21
CA LEU A 405 9.97 8.22 -38.60
C LEU A 405 10.66 7.05 -39.31
N VAL A 406 10.45 5.80 -38.86
CA VAL A 406 10.96 4.60 -39.54
C VAL A 406 10.38 4.48 -40.95
N HIS A 407 9.06 4.64 -41.15
CA HIS A 407 8.46 4.70 -42.50
C HIS A 407 9.09 5.84 -43.34
N LYS A 408 9.21 7.05 -42.78
CA LYS A 408 9.71 8.25 -43.49
C LYS A 408 11.16 8.11 -43.97
N TYR A 409 12.03 7.49 -43.18
CA TYR A 409 13.45 7.35 -43.51
C TYR A 409 13.78 6.07 -44.28
N THR A 410 13.15 4.93 -43.96
CA THR A 410 13.45 3.65 -44.62
C THR A 410 12.71 3.49 -45.95
N GLY A 411 11.47 4.00 -46.07
CA GLY A 411 10.63 3.88 -47.26
C GLY A 411 11.12 4.61 -48.52
N LYS A 412 12.28 5.28 -48.47
CA LYS A 412 12.94 5.92 -49.62
C LYS A 412 14.22 5.21 -50.09
N GLY A 413 14.68 4.17 -49.37
CA GLY A 413 15.92 3.46 -49.69
C GLY A 413 15.75 2.40 -50.78
N LYS A 414 16.84 2.10 -51.52
CA LYS A 414 16.88 0.97 -52.48
C LYS A 414 16.67 -0.41 -51.81
N GLU A 415 16.92 -0.52 -50.50
CA GLU A 415 16.69 -1.74 -49.71
C GLU A 415 15.23 -1.90 -49.23
N GLY A 416 14.35 -0.93 -49.51
CA GLY A 416 12.93 -1.00 -49.18
C GLY A 416 12.55 -0.50 -47.77
N ASN A 417 11.25 -0.34 -47.58
CA ASN A 417 10.61 0.05 -46.32
C ASN A 417 10.77 -1.08 -45.28
N TRP A 418 11.19 -0.76 -44.05
CA TRP A 418 11.24 -1.74 -42.95
C TRP A 418 9.85 -2.23 -42.54
N LEU A 419 8.82 -1.38 -42.66
CA LEU A 419 7.44 -1.66 -42.25
C LEU A 419 6.49 -1.51 -43.47
N PRO A 420 6.52 -2.44 -44.44
CA PRO A 420 5.72 -2.35 -45.67
C PRO A 420 4.26 -2.73 -45.43
N ASP A 421 3.34 -1.85 -45.85
CA ASP A 421 1.92 -1.87 -45.43
C ASP A 421 1.13 -3.13 -45.87
N ARG A 422 1.61 -3.83 -46.91
CA ARG A 422 0.94 -5.01 -47.48
C ARG A 422 1.71 -6.33 -47.35
N ASN A 423 3.02 -6.33 -47.06
CA ASN A 423 3.82 -7.57 -47.11
C ASN A 423 4.95 -7.61 -46.07
N LEU A 424 4.61 -8.04 -44.85
CA LEU A 424 5.56 -8.22 -43.75
C LEU A 424 6.74 -9.17 -44.10
N ASN A 425 6.58 -10.12 -45.04
CA ASN A 425 7.64 -11.06 -45.39
C ASN A 425 8.82 -10.39 -46.12
N ARG A 426 8.58 -9.25 -46.78
CA ARG A 426 9.61 -8.36 -47.36
C ARG A 426 10.08 -7.25 -46.41
N GLY A 427 9.37 -7.01 -45.30
CA GLY A 427 9.73 -6.00 -44.31
C GLY A 427 10.96 -6.38 -43.50
N LYS A 428 11.54 -5.40 -42.81
CA LYS A 428 12.63 -5.56 -41.83
C LYS A 428 12.12 -5.27 -40.40
N LEU A 429 11.16 -6.06 -39.94
CA LEU A 429 10.60 -5.92 -38.58
C LEU A 429 11.63 -6.29 -37.50
N GLU A 430 12.61 -7.14 -37.82
CA GLU A 430 13.74 -7.41 -36.92
C GLU A 430 14.60 -6.15 -36.67
N ASP A 431 14.85 -5.33 -37.69
CA ASP A 431 15.61 -4.08 -37.56
C ASP A 431 14.84 -3.06 -36.72
N TYR A 432 13.49 -3.03 -36.82
CA TYR A 432 12.64 -2.24 -35.93
C TYR A 432 12.75 -2.71 -34.47
N TYR A 433 12.69 -4.02 -34.21
CA TYR A 433 12.85 -4.54 -32.84
C TYR A 433 14.25 -4.23 -32.28
N LEU A 434 15.32 -4.36 -33.08
CA LEU A 434 16.68 -4.01 -32.66
C LEU A 434 16.86 -2.50 -32.38
N LEU A 435 16.30 -1.64 -33.23
CA LEU A 435 16.24 -0.18 -33.00
C LEU A 435 15.55 0.14 -31.67
N VAL A 436 14.41 -0.50 -31.42
CA VAL A 436 13.65 -0.34 -30.17
C VAL A 436 14.42 -0.85 -28.96
N SER A 437 15.11 -1.99 -29.05
CA SER A 437 16.02 -2.45 -27.99
C SER A 437 17.16 -1.46 -27.69
N GLY A 438 17.67 -0.76 -28.71
CA GLY A 438 18.62 0.34 -28.52
C GLY A 438 18.03 1.52 -27.74
N ILE A 439 16.79 1.91 -28.04
CA ILE A 439 16.06 2.96 -27.30
C ILE A 439 15.79 2.52 -25.85
N GLN A 440 15.39 1.27 -25.62
CA GLN A 440 15.20 0.70 -24.28
C GLN A 440 16.52 0.68 -23.48
N LEU A 441 17.66 0.37 -24.12
CA LEU A 441 18.98 0.38 -23.48
C LEU A 441 19.42 1.79 -23.06
N LEU A 442 19.24 2.79 -23.93
CA LEU A 442 19.49 4.21 -23.59
C LEU A 442 18.57 4.66 -22.44
N ASN A 443 17.32 4.21 -22.43
CA ASN A 443 16.38 4.49 -21.35
C ASN A 443 16.77 3.80 -20.03
N LEU A 444 17.37 2.61 -20.05
CA LEU A 444 17.91 1.95 -18.86
C LEU A 444 19.08 2.74 -18.25
N VAL A 445 19.96 3.30 -19.08
CA VAL A 445 21.05 4.20 -18.62
C VAL A 445 20.46 5.48 -18.01
N TYR A 446 19.48 6.11 -18.67
CA TYR A 446 18.76 7.27 -18.13
C TYR A 446 18.09 6.95 -16.78
N PHE A 447 17.41 5.80 -16.68
CA PHE A 447 16.78 5.33 -15.44
C PHE A 447 17.81 5.13 -14.32
N ALA A 448 18.96 4.51 -14.60
CA ALA A 448 20.01 4.31 -13.61
C ALA A 448 20.54 5.64 -13.05
N ILE A 449 20.75 6.64 -13.91
CA ILE A 449 21.15 8.00 -13.50
C ILE A 449 20.04 8.66 -12.66
N ALA A 450 18.79 8.59 -13.11
CA ALA A 450 17.65 9.16 -12.39
C ALA A 450 17.42 8.51 -11.01
N ALA A 451 17.60 7.19 -10.90
CA ALA A 451 17.50 6.44 -9.67
C ALA A 451 18.66 6.75 -8.70
N TRP A 452 19.88 7.00 -9.21
CA TRP A 452 21.04 7.36 -8.38
C TRP A 452 20.89 8.73 -7.72
N PHE A 453 20.27 9.70 -8.39
CA PHE A 453 19.96 11.02 -7.81
C PHE A 453 18.67 11.06 -6.96
N TYR A 454 17.88 9.98 -6.95
CA TYR A 454 16.60 9.96 -6.25
C TYR A 454 16.77 9.86 -4.72
N LYS A 455 15.94 10.59 -3.99
CA LYS A 455 15.82 10.48 -2.53
C LYS A 455 14.39 10.13 -2.16
N TYR A 456 14.24 9.01 -1.45
CA TYR A 456 12.99 8.59 -0.82
C TYR A 456 12.48 9.66 0.15
N LYS A 457 11.16 9.79 0.28
CA LYS A 457 10.57 10.79 1.19
C LYS A 457 10.82 10.45 2.67
N PRO A 458 11.13 11.45 3.53
CA PRO A 458 11.00 11.28 4.97
C PRO A 458 9.52 11.26 5.36
N LEU A 459 9.18 10.47 6.38
CA LEU A 459 7.83 10.41 6.96
C LEU A 459 7.92 10.52 8.48
N GLU A 460 7.18 11.48 9.04
CA GLU A 460 6.91 11.52 10.47
C GLU A 460 5.67 10.67 10.76
N VAL A 461 5.86 9.57 11.50
CA VAL A 461 4.75 8.73 11.96
C VAL A 461 4.18 9.36 13.22
N VAL A 462 3.08 10.12 13.05
CA VAL A 462 2.29 10.60 14.17
C VAL A 462 1.74 9.39 14.94
N ILE A 463 2.28 9.18 16.14
CA ILE A 463 1.63 8.37 17.17
C ILE A 463 0.52 9.27 17.73
N GLU A 464 -0.73 8.85 17.57
CA GLU A 464 -1.88 9.55 18.13
C GLU A 464 -1.91 9.33 19.65
N SER A 465 -1.16 10.15 20.39
CA SER A 465 -1.37 10.33 21.83
C SER A 465 -2.77 10.91 22.04
N SER A 466 -3.65 10.16 22.68
CA SER A 466 -5.05 10.52 22.85
C SER A 466 -5.22 11.72 23.79
N GLY A 467 -5.34 12.89 23.18
CA GLY A 467 -6.06 14.07 23.67
C GLY A 467 -5.87 14.50 25.12
N GLU A 468 -5.25 15.66 25.29
CA GLU A 468 -5.98 16.79 25.89
C GLU A 468 -5.64 18.06 25.10
N GLY A 469 -6.49 19.06 25.17
CA GLY A 469 -6.31 20.32 24.46
C GLY A 469 -6.04 21.43 25.46
N ASP A 470 -5.24 22.43 25.05
CA ASP A 470 -5.26 23.71 25.76
C ASP A 470 -4.93 24.89 24.83
N VAL A 471 -5.34 26.09 25.26
CA VAL A 471 -5.27 27.33 24.47
C VAL A 471 -4.06 28.17 24.89
N GLU A 472 -3.52 28.94 23.93
CA GLU A 472 -2.43 29.90 24.15
C GLU A 472 -2.71 30.85 25.33
N LEU A 473 -1.81 30.91 26.32
CA LEU A 473 -1.67 32.09 27.19
C LEU A 473 -0.24 32.24 27.70
N ALA A 474 0.36 33.40 27.43
CA ALA A 474 1.66 33.79 27.96
C ALA A 474 1.51 34.95 28.95
N LYS A 475 2.16 34.85 30.13
CA LYS A 475 2.72 36.01 30.85
C LYS A 475 3.65 35.63 32.00
N GLU A 476 4.37 36.65 32.46
CA GLU A 476 5.49 36.58 33.42
C GLU A 476 5.06 36.70 34.89
N SER A 477 6.05 36.49 35.77
CA SER A 477 6.25 37.20 37.04
C SER A 477 5.32 36.94 38.24
N ALA A 478 5.88 36.25 39.24
CA ALA A 478 5.82 36.72 40.64
C ALA A 478 7.10 36.33 41.41
N LYS A 479 7.50 37.17 42.35
CA LYS A 479 8.39 36.82 43.48
C LYS A 479 7.51 36.38 44.68
N ASP A 480 7.95 36.09 45.91
CA ASP A 480 9.24 36.21 46.63
C ASP A 480 9.25 35.12 47.74
N ILE A 481 10.43 34.78 48.28
CA ILE A 481 10.71 34.40 49.69
C ILE A 481 12.24 34.25 49.82
N THR A 482 12.82 34.71 50.94
CA THR A 482 14.27 34.79 51.16
C THR A 482 14.65 34.49 52.62
N LEU A 483 15.97 34.35 52.88
CA LEU A 483 16.65 34.18 54.18
C LEU A 483 16.52 32.77 54.80
N ASP A 484 17.50 32.15 55.50
CA ASP A 484 18.96 32.31 55.73
C ASP A 484 19.43 31.01 56.48
N ASP A 485 20.69 30.55 56.59
CA ASP A 485 22.00 30.76 55.93
C ASP A 485 22.98 29.60 56.38
N ALA A 486 24.25 29.63 55.98
CA ALA A 486 25.44 29.07 56.65
C ALA A 486 25.79 27.55 56.56
N ASN A 487 26.52 27.22 55.47
CA ASN A 487 27.88 26.64 55.48
C ASN A 487 28.19 25.24 56.12
N GLY A 488 28.78 24.36 55.30
CA GLY A 488 29.98 23.59 55.70
C GLY A 488 29.85 22.15 56.22
N ASN A 489 29.81 21.15 55.31
CA ASN A 489 30.44 19.83 55.50
C ASN A 489 30.39 18.99 54.20
N GLY A 490 31.54 18.77 53.56
CA GLY A 490 31.67 17.93 52.37
C GLY A 490 32.89 17.01 52.49
N GLU A 491 32.67 15.71 52.33
CA GLU A 491 33.61 14.62 51.94
C GLU A 491 32.97 13.25 52.22
N VAL A 492 32.28 13.09 53.36
CA VAL A 492 31.56 11.83 53.72
C VAL A 492 30.35 11.55 52.79
N GLY A 493 29.88 12.56 52.05
CA GLY A 493 28.75 12.43 51.13
C GLY A 493 29.07 11.72 49.82
N GLU A 494 30.28 11.88 49.27
CA GLU A 494 30.57 11.50 47.88
C GLU A 494 30.74 9.98 47.74
N THR A 495 31.60 9.35 48.54
CA THR A 495 31.79 7.88 48.51
C THR A 495 30.53 7.08 48.86
N LYS A 496 29.54 7.69 49.52
CA LYS A 496 28.24 7.05 49.74
C LYS A 496 27.35 7.15 48.49
N LYS A 497 27.31 8.35 47.89
CA LYS A 497 26.52 8.65 46.69
C LYS A 497 26.98 7.88 45.46
N GLU A 498 28.29 7.72 45.27
CA GLU A 498 28.85 6.87 44.20
C GLU A 498 28.47 5.39 44.35
N ASN A 499 28.42 4.87 45.58
CA ASN A 499 28.00 3.49 45.85
C ASN A 499 26.49 3.30 45.63
N GLU A 500 25.67 4.28 46.02
CA GLU A 500 24.22 4.29 45.76
C GLU A 500 23.92 4.39 44.25
N GLU A 501 24.68 5.19 43.49
CA GLU A 501 24.57 5.26 42.03
C GLU A 501 25.01 3.94 41.36
N LEU A 502 26.11 3.32 41.81
CA LEU A 502 26.57 2.03 41.28
C LEU A 502 25.56 0.91 41.53
N HIS A 503 24.97 0.86 42.73
CA HIS A 503 23.88 -0.08 43.04
C HIS A 503 22.65 0.16 42.15
N GLY A 504 22.22 1.42 41.99
CA GLY A 504 21.09 1.76 41.11
C GLY A 504 21.27 1.26 39.68
N ARG A 505 22.48 1.42 39.12
CA ARG A 505 22.81 0.96 37.75
C ARG A 505 22.88 -0.57 37.64
N ILE A 506 23.28 -1.28 38.69
CA ILE A 506 23.22 -2.75 38.75
C ILE A 506 21.76 -3.22 38.79
N THR A 507 20.90 -2.59 39.62
CA THR A 507 19.47 -2.92 39.69
C THR A 507 18.72 -2.60 38.39
N GLU A 508 19.07 -1.51 37.71
CA GLU A 508 18.54 -1.18 36.38
C GLU A 508 18.94 -2.24 35.33
N LEU A 509 20.18 -2.72 35.37
CA LEU A 509 20.63 -3.79 34.48
C LEU A 509 19.96 -5.13 34.77
N GLN A 510 19.77 -5.51 36.04
CA GLN A 510 18.99 -6.71 36.40
C GLN A 510 17.56 -6.64 35.87
N ASN A 511 16.86 -5.52 36.06
CA ASN A 511 15.50 -5.34 35.53
C ASN A 511 15.47 -5.42 33.99
N ASN A 512 16.40 -4.77 33.29
CA ASN A 512 16.45 -4.82 31.82
C ASN A 512 16.78 -6.23 31.28
N LEU A 513 17.61 -6.98 32.00
CA LEU A 513 17.98 -8.36 31.67
C LEU A 513 16.85 -9.35 31.97
N GLU A 514 16.16 -9.22 33.11
CA GLU A 514 15.01 -10.05 33.49
C GLU A 514 13.81 -9.86 32.53
N ASN A 515 13.52 -8.61 32.13
CA ASN A 515 12.54 -8.32 31.08
C ASN A 515 12.93 -8.96 29.73
N SER A 516 14.23 -8.96 29.41
CA SER A 516 14.76 -9.57 28.18
C SER A 516 14.71 -11.10 28.21
N MET A 517 14.99 -11.73 29.36
CA MET A 517 14.80 -13.17 29.57
C MET A 517 13.33 -13.57 29.50
N THR A 518 12.44 -12.79 30.11
CA THR A 518 10.98 -13.03 30.06
C THR A 518 10.49 -12.99 28.62
N TRP A 519 10.91 -11.99 27.85
CA TRP A 519 10.61 -11.87 26.41
C TRP A 519 11.13 -13.07 25.58
N ALA A 520 12.29 -13.64 25.94
CA ALA A 520 12.84 -14.85 25.31
C ALA A 520 12.08 -16.13 25.72
N PHE A 521 11.74 -16.28 27.00
CA PHE A 521 11.00 -17.44 27.55
C PHE A 521 9.54 -17.49 27.08
N GLU A 522 8.89 -16.33 26.87
CA GLU A 522 7.60 -16.20 26.16
C GLU A 522 7.65 -16.63 24.66
N ARG A 523 8.73 -17.28 24.24
CA ARG A 523 8.97 -17.93 22.95
C ARG A 523 9.19 -17.03 21.73
N LYS A 524 9.32 -15.71 21.87
CA LYS A 524 9.48 -14.74 20.76
C LYS A 524 10.85 -14.74 20.04
N ILE A 525 11.70 -15.75 20.25
CA ILE A 525 13.01 -15.90 19.56
C ILE A 525 13.05 -17.22 18.79
N GLU A 526 13.09 -17.17 17.46
CA GLU A 526 13.11 -18.36 16.59
C GLU A 526 14.39 -19.22 16.65
N ASN A 527 15.49 -18.70 17.20
CA ASN A 527 16.81 -19.33 17.14
C ASN A 527 17.21 -19.98 18.47
N GLU A 528 17.32 -21.32 18.51
CA GLU A 528 17.74 -22.08 19.69
C GLU A 528 19.18 -21.79 20.12
N GLU A 529 20.11 -21.62 19.17
CA GLU A 529 21.52 -21.30 19.46
C GLU A 529 21.65 -19.92 20.14
N LEU A 530 20.76 -18.99 19.79
CA LEU A 530 20.70 -17.66 20.40
C LEU A 530 20.08 -17.71 21.81
N ARG A 531 19.08 -18.57 22.05
CA ARG A 531 18.53 -18.79 23.39
C ARG A 531 19.57 -19.39 24.33
N PHE A 532 20.28 -20.42 23.88
CA PHE A 532 21.30 -21.11 24.68
C PHE A 532 22.38 -20.11 25.12
N LYS A 533 22.88 -19.28 24.19
CA LYS A 533 23.86 -18.22 24.48
C LYS A 533 23.34 -17.08 25.37
N ILE A 534 22.03 -16.85 25.43
CA ILE A 534 21.44 -15.85 26.35
C ILE A 534 21.36 -16.40 27.78
N VAL A 535 21.06 -17.69 27.95
CA VAL A 535 21.07 -18.36 29.28
C VAL A 535 22.51 -18.55 29.76
N GLU A 536 23.42 -19.01 28.90
CA GLU A 536 24.85 -19.13 29.18
C GLU A 536 25.48 -17.79 29.63
N LEU A 537 25.03 -16.65 29.08
CA LEU A 537 25.46 -15.31 29.52
C LEU A 537 24.78 -14.83 30.81
N TRP A 538 23.65 -15.40 31.22
CA TRP A 538 23.02 -15.13 32.52
C TRP A 538 23.77 -15.86 33.64
N ASP A 539 23.97 -17.17 33.50
CA ASP A 539 24.58 -18.01 34.55
C ASP A 539 26.02 -17.50 34.88
N ASN A 540 26.82 -17.19 33.84
CA ASN A 540 28.15 -16.61 34.00
C ASN A 540 28.15 -15.21 34.68
N LEU A 541 27.04 -14.46 34.61
CA LEU A 541 26.89 -13.16 35.27
C LEU A 541 26.50 -13.32 36.75
N GLU A 542 25.67 -14.31 37.07
CA GLU A 542 25.21 -14.58 38.44
C GLU A 542 26.34 -15.21 39.31
N ASP A 543 27.14 -16.11 38.74
CA ASP A 543 28.38 -16.62 39.36
C ASP A 543 29.40 -15.49 39.63
N ALA A 544 29.55 -14.53 38.71
CA ALA A 544 30.46 -13.40 38.89
C ALA A 544 29.96 -12.38 39.92
N LEU A 545 28.64 -12.15 40.00
CA LEU A 545 28.03 -11.26 40.99
C LEU A 545 28.10 -11.85 42.41
N THR A 546 27.98 -13.17 42.56
CA THR A 546 28.17 -13.84 43.86
C THR A 546 29.64 -13.80 44.30
N LEU A 547 30.60 -14.09 43.41
CA LEU A 547 32.04 -13.92 43.68
C LEU A 547 32.41 -12.47 44.05
N ALA A 548 31.83 -11.47 43.36
CA ALA A 548 32.02 -10.07 43.67
C ALA A 548 31.42 -9.65 45.03
N GLY A 549 30.44 -10.40 45.55
CA GLY A 549 29.88 -10.18 46.88
C GLY A 549 30.84 -10.55 48.03
N GLU A 550 31.79 -11.46 47.79
CA GLU A 550 32.68 -11.97 48.84
C GLU A 550 34.03 -11.24 48.96
N GLN A 551 34.52 -10.56 47.90
CA GLN A 551 35.81 -9.85 47.94
C GLN A 551 35.69 -8.32 47.93
N LYS A 552 36.00 -7.71 49.08
CA LYS A 552 36.29 -6.26 49.17
C LYS A 552 37.67 -5.97 48.55
N LYS A 553 37.66 -5.11 47.52
CA LYS A 553 38.76 -4.79 46.58
C LYS A 553 38.91 -5.89 45.51
N GLU A 554 39.15 -5.58 44.23
CA GLU A 554 39.51 -4.30 43.60
C GLU A 554 38.44 -3.82 42.59
N ASN A 555 38.23 -2.50 42.46
CA ASN A 555 37.01 -1.91 41.89
C ASN A 555 37.13 -1.52 40.39
N GLU A 556 38.22 -1.89 39.70
CA GLU A 556 38.42 -1.55 38.27
C GLU A 556 38.27 -2.76 37.34
N GLU A 557 38.89 -3.90 37.63
CA GLU A 557 38.74 -5.11 36.80
C GLU A 557 37.27 -5.57 36.73
N LEU A 558 36.56 -5.54 37.87
CA LEU A 558 35.13 -5.87 37.94
C LEU A 558 34.27 -4.95 37.05
N ARG A 559 34.57 -3.65 37.03
CA ARG A 559 33.87 -2.67 36.17
C ARG A 559 34.16 -2.91 34.68
N SER A 560 35.42 -3.24 34.35
CA SER A 560 35.81 -3.60 32.98
C SER A 560 35.08 -4.85 32.49
N TRP A 561 34.99 -5.87 33.36
CA TRP A 561 34.33 -7.14 33.07
C TRP A 561 32.81 -6.98 32.86
N ILE A 562 32.12 -6.29 33.78
CA ILE A 562 30.67 -5.98 33.67
C ILE A 562 30.37 -5.26 32.34
N THR A 563 31.20 -4.27 31.98
CA THR A 563 31.03 -3.49 30.73
C THR A 563 31.13 -4.38 29.47
N GLU A 564 32.01 -5.37 29.46
CA GLU A 564 32.19 -6.28 28.34
C GLU A 564 31.08 -7.35 28.26
N VAL A 565 30.46 -7.74 29.39
CA VAL A 565 29.26 -8.61 29.39
C VAL A 565 28.02 -7.88 28.88
N GLN A 566 27.75 -6.66 29.37
CA GLN A 566 26.67 -5.80 28.83
C GLN A 566 26.74 -5.69 27.30
N LYS A 567 27.94 -5.38 26.79
CA LYS A 567 28.22 -5.18 25.37
C LYS A 567 28.04 -6.46 24.52
N LYS A 568 28.18 -7.65 25.10
CA LYS A 568 27.85 -8.93 24.44
C LYS A 568 26.35 -9.20 24.44
N LEU A 569 25.68 -8.95 25.57
CA LEU A 569 24.23 -9.06 25.71
C LEU A 569 23.47 -8.15 24.73
N GLU A 570 23.81 -6.86 24.67
CA GLU A 570 23.18 -5.90 23.76
C GLU A 570 23.30 -6.34 22.29
N ASN A 571 24.43 -6.94 21.91
CA ASN A 571 24.61 -7.50 20.58
C ASN A 571 23.73 -8.75 20.34
N ALA A 572 23.57 -9.62 21.33
CA ALA A 572 22.68 -10.79 21.24
C ALA A 572 21.20 -10.39 21.13
N LEU A 573 20.73 -9.45 21.96
CA LEU A 573 19.36 -8.96 21.95
C LEU A 573 19.04 -8.17 20.67
N ARG A 574 19.98 -7.36 20.17
CA ARG A 574 19.86 -6.70 18.86
C ARG A 574 19.77 -7.71 17.71
N LEU A 575 20.50 -8.83 17.79
CA LEU A 575 20.40 -9.92 16.81
C LEU A 575 19.08 -10.71 16.91
N ALA A 576 18.43 -10.74 18.08
CA ALA A 576 17.12 -11.34 18.28
C ALA A 576 15.99 -10.46 17.72
N GLY A 577 15.91 -9.19 18.15
CA GLY A 577 14.79 -8.29 17.85
C GLY A 577 14.59 -7.99 16.36
N GLU A 578 15.64 -8.10 15.54
CA GLU A 578 15.56 -7.85 14.09
C GLU A 578 14.92 -8.99 13.27
N ARG A 579 14.67 -10.19 13.84
CA ARG A 579 14.19 -11.35 13.07
C ARG A 579 13.09 -12.22 13.70
N LYS A 580 11.87 -11.95 13.20
CA LYS A 580 10.89 -12.94 12.68
C LYS A 580 9.98 -13.62 13.75
N MET A 581 8.71 -13.89 13.36
CA MET A 581 7.53 -14.19 14.22
C MET A 581 7.22 -13.05 15.24
N GLU A 582 6.00 -12.66 15.57
CA GLU A 582 4.74 -13.40 15.80
C GLU A 582 3.49 -12.80 15.08
N LYS A 583 3.65 -11.75 14.28
CA LYS A 583 2.56 -10.80 13.94
C LYS A 583 1.31 -11.40 13.26
N GLU A 584 1.38 -12.58 12.65
CA GLU A 584 0.24 -13.26 12.01
C GLU A 584 -0.48 -14.26 12.95
N GLU A 585 0.23 -14.89 13.89
CA GLU A 585 -0.36 -15.84 14.84
C GLU A 585 -1.11 -15.14 15.97
N LEU A 586 -0.53 -14.06 16.52
CA LEU A 586 -1.18 -13.21 17.53
C LEU A 586 -2.53 -12.69 17.02
N HIS A 587 -2.55 -12.21 15.77
CA HIS A 587 -3.78 -11.71 15.14
C HIS A 587 -4.85 -12.79 14.96
N THR A 588 -4.45 -13.99 14.56
CA THR A 588 -5.34 -15.14 14.40
C THR A 588 -6.00 -15.53 15.74
N ARG A 589 -5.22 -15.53 16.84
CA ARG A 589 -5.74 -15.83 18.19
C ARG A 589 -6.67 -14.74 18.75
N VAL A 590 -6.40 -13.46 18.48
CA VAL A 590 -7.29 -12.35 18.90
C VAL A 590 -8.68 -12.49 18.25
N VAL A 591 -8.74 -12.80 16.95
CA VAL A 591 -10.02 -13.01 16.24
C VAL A 591 -10.79 -14.24 16.79
N GLU A 592 -10.09 -15.31 17.17
CA GLU A 592 -10.72 -16.49 17.77
C GLU A 592 -11.26 -16.22 19.19
N LEU A 593 -10.48 -15.50 20.02
CA LEU A 593 -10.90 -15.07 21.36
C LEU A 593 -12.10 -14.13 21.29
N GLN A 594 -12.12 -13.19 20.36
CA GLN A 594 -13.23 -12.25 20.17
C GLN A 594 -14.52 -13.00 19.78
N LYS A 595 -14.43 -14.02 18.93
CA LYS A 595 -15.53 -14.95 18.64
C LYS A 595 -16.04 -15.69 19.89
N LYS A 596 -15.14 -16.18 20.75
CA LYS A 596 -15.48 -16.88 22.00
C LYS A 596 -16.08 -15.96 23.07
N ILE A 597 -15.81 -14.66 23.00
CA ILE A 597 -16.40 -13.64 23.87
C ILE A 597 -17.80 -13.25 23.37
N GLU A 598 -17.96 -12.98 22.06
CA GLU A 598 -19.26 -12.73 21.43
C GLU A 598 -20.23 -13.90 21.63
N SER A 599 -19.74 -15.15 21.56
CA SER A 599 -20.56 -16.35 21.77
C SER A 599 -20.84 -16.71 23.24
N LYS A 600 -20.47 -15.87 24.22
CA LYS A 600 -20.67 -16.16 25.66
C LYS A 600 -21.21 -15.00 26.51
N LYS A 601 -21.49 -13.82 25.93
CA LYS A 601 -22.06 -12.68 26.67
C LYS A 601 -23.18 -11.95 25.92
N ALA A 602 -24.39 -12.48 26.01
CA ALA A 602 -25.60 -11.65 26.18
C ALA A 602 -26.75 -12.42 26.88
N PRO A 603 -27.28 -13.56 26.37
CA PRO A 603 -28.55 -14.11 26.88
C PRO A 603 -28.36 -15.16 27.97
N GLU A 604 -27.39 -16.07 27.82
CA GLU A 604 -27.31 -17.29 28.63
C GLU A 604 -26.86 -17.04 30.07
N LEU A 605 -26.01 -16.05 30.34
CA LEU A 605 -25.60 -15.76 31.73
C LEU A 605 -26.76 -15.19 32.55
N ALA A 606 -27.63 -14.38 31.93
CA ALA A 606 -28.86 -13.90 32.56
C ALA A 606 -29.83 -15.07 32.80
N LEU A 607 -30.07 -15.90 31.78
CA LEU A 607 -30.94 -17.08 31.92
C LEU A 607 -30.42 -18.12 32.90
N LYS A 608 -29.10 -18.27 33.08
CA LYS A 608 -28.51 -19.22 34.01
C LYS A 608 -28.56 -18.71 35.45
N VAL A 609 -28.24 -17.44 35.71
CA VAL A 609 -28.43 -16.83 37.03
C VAL A 609 -29.91 -16.83 37.43
N ILE A 610 -30.84 -16.57 36.51
CA ILE A 610 -32.28 -16.65 36.78
C ILE A 610 -32.74 -18.09 37.10
N ARG A 611 -32.13 -19.12 36.51
CA ARG A 611 -32.48 -20.53 36.80
C ARG A 611 -31.88 -21.03 38.11
N GLU A 612 -30.60 -20.71 38.36
CA GLU A 612 -29.90 -21.04 39.60
C GLU A 612 -30.47 -20.29 40.83
N PHE A 613 -31.26 -19.23 40.64
CA PHE A 613 -32.04 -18.57 41.71
C PHE A 613 -33.46 -19.13 41.89
N ASN A 614 -33.92 -20.04 41.02
CA ASN A 614 -35.31 -20.51 41.00
C ASN A 614 -35.45 -22.01 41.29
N GLU A 615 -34.45 -22.83 40.92
CA GLU A 615 -34.48 -24.29 41.15
C GLU A 615 -34.36 -24.66 42.65
N ASP A 616 -33.63 -23.88 43.46
CA ASP A 616 -33.58 -24.05 44.93
C ASP A 616 -34.87 -23.58 45.65
N ALA A 617 -35.76 -22.87 44.97
CA ALA A 617 -37.04 -22.40 45.53
C ALA A 617 -38.20 -23.37 45.30
N GLU A 618 -38.22 -24.11 44.17
CA GLU A 618 -39.32 -25.03 43.84
C GLU A 618 -39.31 -26.32 44.68
N VAL A 619 -38.15 -26.82 45.10
CA VAL A 619 -38.05 -28.08 45.88
C VAL A 619 -38.62 -27.93 47.30
N GLY A 620 -38.58 -26.72 47.88
CA GLY A 620 -39.11 -26.44 49.22
C GLY A 620 -40.61 -26.16 49.30
N LEU A 621 -41.31 -26.03 48.16
CA LEU A 621 -42.67 -25.48 48.09
C LEU A 621 -43.71 -26.39 47.42
N MET A 622 -43.34 -27.62 47.03
CA MET A 622 -44.31 -28.64 46.60
C MET A 622 -45.11 -29.30 47.73
N ASP A 623 -44.72 -29.15 49.01
CA ASP A 623 -45.31 -29.91 50.12
C ASP A 623 -46.55 -29.24 50.78
N LYS A 624 -46.84 -27.97 50.46
CA LYS A 624 -48.03 -27.24 50.95
C LYS A 624 -48.63 -26.27 49.92
N MET A 625 -49.13 -26.83 48.81
CA MET A 625 -50.07 -26.12 47.94
C MET A 625 -51.51 -26.30 48.43
N ASP A 626 -52.12 -25.24 48.96
CA ASP A 626 -53.59 -25.13 48.98
C ASP A 626 -54.01 -23.64 48.97
N GLY A 627 -54.99 -23.30 48.13
CA GLY A 627 -55.55 -21.94 47.99
C GLY A 627 -54.73 -20.90 47.19
N GLU A 628 -55.09 -20.69 45.91
CA GLU A 628 -54.75 -19.45 45.20
C GLU A 628 -55.49 -18.26 45.86
N GLY A 629 -54.78 -17.34 46.54
CA GLY A 629 -55.47 -16.26 47.26
C GLY A 629 -54.70 -14.99 47.64
N GLU A 630 -53.36 -14.99 47.82
CA GLU A 630 -52.69 -13.81 48.42
C GLU A 630 -51.30 -13.43 47.85
N LEU A 631 -50.86 -14.08 46.77
CA LEU A 631 -49.46 -14.06 46.31
C LEU A 631 -48.96 -12.70 45.75
N LYS A 632 -49.81 -11.67 45.69
CA LYS A 632 -49.44 -10.30 45.24
C LYS A 632 -49.20 -9.28 46.37
N ASN A 633 -49.71 -9.50 47.59
CA ASN A 633 -49.63 -8.49 48.66
C ASN A 633 -48.49 -8.72 49.67
N LYS A 634 -47.74 -9.83 49.58
CA LYS A 634 -46.68 -10.19 50.56
C LYS A 634 -45.24 -10.16 50.03
N MET A 635 -45.01 -9.61 48.84
CA MET A 635 -43.67 -9.20 48.38
C MET A 635 -43.26 -7.78 48.83
N GLY A 636 -44.08 -7.10 49.65
CA GLY A 636 -43.82 -5.72 50.10
C GLY A 636 -42.95 -5.57 51.35
N ALA A 637 -42.26 -6.62 51.82
CA ALA A 637 -41.63 -6.63 53.15
C ALA A 637 -40.27 -7.36 53.23
N ILE A 638 -39.39 -7.18 52.24
CA ILE A 638 -37.98 -7.64 52.36
C ILE A 638 -37.19 -6.62 53.18
N ARG A 639 -37.22 -6.76 54.51
CA ARG A 639 -36.19 -6.14 55.37
C ARG A 639 -34.90 -6.95 55.20
N TRP A 640 -33.86 -6.32 54.66
CA TRP A 640 -32.54 -6.94 54.55
C TRP A 640 -32.03 -7.42 55.92
N ASP A 641 -31.59 -8.69 56.00
CA ASP A 641 -30.87 -9.22 57.16
C ASP A 641 -29.57 -8.43 57.37
N SER A 642 -29.25 -8.08 58.62
CA SER A 642 -28.08 -7.23 58.90
C SER A 642 -26.80 -7.86 58.36
N LYS A 643 -26.67 -9.18 58.46
CA LYS A 643 -25.53 -9.96 57.95
C LYS A 643 -25.28 -9.75 56.45
N VAL A 644 -26.31 -9.45 55.66
CA VAL A 644 -26.17 -9.15 54.23
C VAL A 644 -25.67 -7.72 54.03
N LYS A 645 -26.17 -6.76 54.82
CA LYS A 645 -25.73 -5.36 54.82
C LYS A 645 -24.27 -5.23 55.30
N ASP A 646 -23.90 -5.96 56.35
CA ASP A 646 -22.54 -6.03 56.89
C ASP A 646 -21.55 -6.58 55.85
N LYS A 647 -21.87 -7.71 55.18
CA LYS A 647 -21.02 -8.29 54.12
C LYS A 647 -20.84 -7.38 52.91
N PHE A 648 -21.82 -6.54 52.61
CA PHE A 648 -21.74 -5.56 51.52
C PHE A 648 -20.80 -4.41 51.87
N ILE A 649 -20.81 -3.96 53.12
CA ILE A 649 -19.88 -2.93 53.64
C ILE A 649 -18.43 -3.41 53.57
N GLU A 650 -18.14 -4.67 53.94
CA GLU A 650 -16.80 -5.25 53.81
C GLU A 650 -16.28 -5.23 52.36
N HIS A 651 -17.14 -5.55 51.38
CA HIS A 651 -16.76 -5.56 49.97
C HIS A 651 -16.49 -4.14 49.43
N LEU A 652 -17.29 -3.14 49.82
CA LEU A 652 -17.03 -1.74 49.46
C LEU A 652 -15.74 -1.20 50.09
N ALA A 653 -15.45 -1.57 51.35
CA ALA A 653 -14.20 -1.21 52.02
C ALA A 653 -12.97 -1.83 51.33
N SER A 654 -13.07 -3.10 50.91
CA SER A 654 -12.04 -3.77 50.10
C SER A 654 -11.80 -3.06 48.76
N LEU A 655 -12.89 -2.70 48.06
CA LEU A 655 -12.82 -2.05 46.75
C LEU A 655 -12.14 -0.66 46.81
N ASN A 656 -12.49 0.16 47.80
CA ASN A 656 -11.88 1.48 48.01
C ASN A 656 -10.38 1.36 48.34
N LYS A 657 -9.97 0.33 49.09
CA LYS A 657 -8.57 0.04 49.41
C LYS A 657 -7.76 -0.35 48.15
N ILE A 658 -8.37 -1.08 47.22
CA ILE A 658 -7.76 -1.45 45.93
C ILE A 658 -7.65 -0.23 44.99
N LEU A 659 -8.69 0.60 44.91
CA LEU A 659 -8.67 1.84 44.10
C LEU A 659 -7.58 2.81 44.57
N THR A 660 -7.52 3.05 45.89
CA THR A 660 -6.50 3.92 46.52
C THR A 660 -5.06 3.40 46.35
N ALA A 661 -4.88 2.12 46.05
CA ALA A 661 -3.56 1.52 45.78
C ALA A 661 -3.14 1.54 44.30
N LYS A 662 -4.06 1.80 43.36
CA LYS A 662 -3.79 1.76 41.90
C LYS A 662 -3.83 3.12 41.21
N LEU A 663 -4.61 4.08 41.69
CA LEU A 663 -4.69 5.43 41.11
C LEU A 663 -3.78 6.38 41.89
N LYS A 664 -2.83 7.01 41.19
CA LYS A 664 -1.88 8.01 41.75
C LYS A 664 -2.09 9.43 41.21
N SER A 665 -2.90 9.61 40.17
CA SER A 665 -3.55 10.88 39.82
C SER A 665 -4.61 11.20 40.87
N ASN A 666 -4.72 12.47 41.29
CA ASN A 666 -5.57 12.81 42.44
C ASN A 666 -7.06 12.90 42.03
N ASP A 667 -7.35 13.38 40.82
CA ASP A 667 -8.72 13.71 40.38
C ASP A 667 -9.55 12.48 40.00
N GLU A 668 -8.97 11.50 39.29
CA GLU A 668 -9.65 10.23 38.99
C GLU A 668 -10.02 9.45 40.27
N LEU A 669 -9.18 9.53 41.31
CA LEU A 669 -9.44 8.91 42.60
C LEU A 669 -10.56 9.63 43.37
N GLN A 670 -10.74 10.95 43.20
CA GLN A 670 -11.84 11.71 43.79
C GLN A 670 -13.19 11.35 43.14
N GLU A 671 -13.25 11.29 41.80
CA GLU A 671 -14.50 10.99 41.10
C GLU A 671 -14.95 9.55 41.34
N ALA A 672 -14.03 8.59 41.32
CA ALA A 672 -14.31 7.19 41.69
C ALA A 672 -14.81 7.03 43.14
N ARG A 673 -14.39 7.92 44.06
CA ARG A 673 -14.88 7.92 45.45
C ARG A 673 -16.28 8.54 45.58
N LYS A 674 -16.62 9.58 44.81
CA LYS A 674 -18.01 10.10 44.76
C LYS A 674 -18.99 9.01 44.31
N GLU A 675 -18.67 8.31 43.21
CA GLU A 675 -19.49 7.21 42.68
C GLU A 675 -19.73 6.12 43.74
N LEU A 676 -18.66 5.65 44.42
CA LEU A 676 -18.79 4.65 45.49
C LEU A 676 -19.69 5.12 46.65
N ILE A 677 -19.56 6.39 47.07
CA ILE A 677 -20.40 6.97 48.13
C ILE A 677 -21.86 7.06 47.67
N ASN A 678 -22.10 7.42 46.41
CA ASN A 678 -23.45 7.55 45.86
C ASN A 678 -24.17 6.18 45.78
N VAL A 679 -23.46 5.13 45.32
CA VAL A 679 -23.95 3.75 45.34
C VAL A 679 -24.22 3.27 46.77
N GLY A 680 -23.34 3.61 47.73
CA GLY A 680 -23.56 3.34 49.16
C GLY A 680 -24.85 3.98 49.68
N ASN A 681 -25.07 5.26 49.41
CA ASN A 681 -26.26 5.98 49.83
C ASN A 681 -27.56 5.38 49.25
N ILE A 682 -27.53 4.95 47.99
CA ILE A 682 -28.69 4.29 47.34
C ILE A 682 -29.03 2.96 48.03
N VAL A 683 -28.04 2.16 48.43
CA VAL A 683 -28.26 0.89 49.17
C VAL A 683 -28.64 1.11 50.65
N PHE A 684 -28.45 2.32 51.18
CA PHE A 684 -28.88 2.71 52.52
C PHE A 684 -30.23 3.44 52.56
N SER A 685 -30.78 3.88 51.43
CA SER A 685 -32.13 4.47 51.33
C SER A 685 -33.25 3.44 51.04
N TRP A 686 -32.92 2.14 51.10
CA TRP A 686 -33.80 0.97 51.01
C TRP A 686 -33.48 -0.02 52.15
#